data_AF-A0A6V8CM41-F1
#
_entry.id   AF-A0A6V8CM41-F1
#
_cell.length_a   1.000
_cell.length_b   1.000
_cell.length_c   1.000
_cell.angle_alpha   90.00
_cell.angle_beta   90.00
_cell.angle_gamma   90.00
#
_symmetry.space_group_name_H-M   'P 1'
#
loop_
_entity.id
_entity.type
_entity.pdbx_description
1 polymer ?
#
loop_
_entity_poly.entity_id
_entity_poly.type
_entity_poly.pdbx_seq_one_letter_code
_entity_poly.pdbx_strand_id
1 'polypeptide(L)'
;MQRISLLVFLLLSSQCFVVGAMGSLSPEKLTAEDEEHCGFETFSRNIQIAFERSMNEYQSSNSWLISTPFCESLPQSMISTYQSLGLVNVESTPDISGIWQFDFKEEIVFPGSLDEGIQAWYPLSEWIRESRYTPNDPRFSDQWHLENYGQSGSSGEDANLTGAWDIADGTGVLISVVDDGVETDHPDLSPNYKTSLDYDYCGNDNNPNPSNGDSHGTNSAGVAAAIGDNGIGGTGAAMNADLIGIRLIACSLSDTREANALGHSRSEIDISSNSWGPSDDGQTLQGPGPLLLNSLEKNVYEGRDGKGIIITLAGGNGRAEDDNSNYDGYANSRFTIGVAAVTDWGGQSWYSEDGANILIAAPSNGGESGITTTDLNDGYTNSFGGTSSATPLVSGVVALMLDENPDLTWRDVQHILVNSARKNDASDSDWNLNGAGHDINHKYGFGVVDAGLAVHLSTDWVNIDQEMNWSSGQMIVNQQIPDDLNAWTSKTIQVNESISIESVEVVFDADHDYRGDLEIKLTSPSGTESILAESHSDGGNDYNQWIFTSVRHWDEDSEGEWTLSVRDTDSPDTGTWNSWELMMHGTELIKDADGDGLLDNEEGDGGYGTDPYNNDTDGDGLLDGYEIFNSSTNPLSNDSDMDLLDDFVEINLHGTNPMNNDTDGDLITDWDEIYVTFSNTLVFDKDEDMDSWYWFSDCNDTNPNIYPNQTELLNGIDENCNDLIDEGFDAMDTDNDGINDYNEYHIWKTNHLDEDTDMDGLNDGDEAYLYLTNPLVFDNDSDGDGFYWFQDCNDSEERISPDASEQLDGIDNNCNEIIDEGFAELDSDNDGLSDYEEYYLYKTNHLDNDSDKDTLLDGKEVYVFKSDPLVANFDNDTDAYFDFEDCNDSNSEVYPNQEEIWNQIDDDCDMMIDENLTEPLPDPPFILSTSTPLETKTNGNGTTLSVNFTGDESEVRWTIDNTTYYGKTVTINFDEVKVSSWVVCVENRGGSACTQGEISVSEDCVSCPEGNQDDLRGQDANS
;
A
#
# COMPACT_ATOMS: atom_id res chain seq x y z
N MET A 1 26.10 36.21 -1.65
CA MET A 1 26.98 35.13 -2.17
C MET A 1 26.16 33.84 -2.14
N GLN A 2 26.58 32.78 -2.84
CA GLN A 2 25.71 31.61 -3.10
C GLN A 2 25.37 30.81 -1.83
N ARG A 3 24.08 30.51 -1.65
CA ARG A 3 23.48 29.26 -1.16
C ARG A 3 22.21 29.08 -2.01
N ILE A 4 22.11 28.03 -2.84
CA ILE A 4 21.72 26.64 -2.51
C ILE A 4 20.27 26.63 -2.01
N SER A 5 19.37 26.21 -2.90
CA SER A 5 18.00 25.82 -2.57
C SER A 5 17.98 24.38 -2.08
N LEU A 6 17.09 24.08 -1.15
CA LEU A 6 16.63 22.73 -0.83
C LEU A 6 15.11 22.83 -0.75
N LEU A 7 14.38 21.97 -1.46
CA LEU A 7 12.98 21.72 -1.14
C LEU A 7 12.95 20.66 -0.05
N VAL A 8 12.02 20.81 0.88
CA VAL A 8 11.54 19.74 1.76
C VAL A 8 10.03 19.79 1.62
N PHE A 9 9.42 18.67 1.20
CA PHE A 9 7.99 18.48 1.33
C PHE A 9 7.68 18.19 2.80
N LEU A 10 6.65 18.81 3.35
CA LEU A 10 5.89 18.20 4.44
C LEU A 10 4.68 17.51 3.82
N LEU A 11 4.37 16.32 4.33
CA LEU A 11 3.06 15.70 4.22
C LEU A 11 2.55 15.57 5.66
N LEU A 12 1.38 16.12 5.93
CA LEU A 12 0.62 15.87 7.15
C LEU A 12 -0.41 14.80 6.80
N SER A 13 -0.60 13.83 7.69
CA SER A 13 -1.64 12.80 7.58
C SER A 13 -2.41 12.76 8.89
N SER A 14 -3.60 13.35 8.87
CA SER A 14 -4.61 13.16 9.91
C SER A 14 -5.47 11.97 9.50
N GLN A 15 -5.49 10.91 10.29
CA GLN A 15 -6.47 9.82 10.15
C GLN A 15 -7.25 9.71 11.46
N CYS A 16 -8.58 9.76 11.37
CA CYS A 16 -9.46 9.64 12.53
C CYS A 16 -9.60 8.18 12.97
N PHE A 17 -9.86 7.93 14.25
CA PHE A 17 -9.97 6.58 14.80
C PHE A 17 -11.44 6.17 14.98
N VAL A 18 -11.83 5.08 14.31
CA VAL A 18 -13.17 4.48 14.46
C VAL A 18 -13.36 3.92 15.87
N VAL A 19 -14.29 4.51 16.63
CA VAL A 19 -14.62 4.07 17.99
C VAL A 19 -15.56 2.86 17.94
N GLY A 20 -15.02 1.67 18.26
CA GLY A 20 -15.78 0.42 18.31
C GLY A 20 -16.98 0.48 19.26
N ALA A 21 -18.18 0.22 18.74
CA ALA A 21 -19.45 0.44 19.44
C ALA A 21 -19.61 -0.35 20.76
N MET A 22 -19.75 0.35 21.89
CA MET A 22 -20.01 -0.26 23.20
C MET A 22 -21.45 -0.79 23.34
N GLY A 23 -21.63 -2.08 23.06
CA GLY A 23 -22.92 -2.77 23.25
C GLY A 23 -23.39 -2.77 24.71
N SER A 24 -24.56 -2.18 24.97
CA SER A 24 -25.09 -2.00 26.33
C SER A 24 -25.43 -3.33 27.03
N LEU A 25 -24.68 -3.69 28.08
CA LEU A 25 -24.99 -4.83 28.95
C LEU A 25 -25.46 -4.39 30.34
N SER A 26 -26.54 -5.01 30.81
CA SER A 26 -27.17 -4.68 32.10
C SER A 26 -26.35 -5.17 33.30
N PRO A 27 -26.34 -4.43 34.44
CA PRO A 27 -25.45 -4.72 35.57
C PRO A 27 -25.87 -5.93 36.43
N GLU A 28 -25.62 -7.15 35.95
CA GLU A 28 -25.68 -8.38 36.76
C GLU A 28 -24.45 -8.55 37.68
N LYS A 29 -24.39 -7.67 38.69
CA LYS A 29 -23.91 -7.96 40.06
C LYS A 29 -22.93 -9.13 40.23
N LEU A 30 -21.67 -8.90 39.87
CA LEU A 30 -20.57 -9.84 40.07
C LEU A 30 -20.34 -10.21 41.55
N THR A 31 -19.85 -11.42 41.78
CA THR A 31 -19.37 -11.91 43.08
C THR A 31 -17.88 -12.21 42.99
N ALA A 32 -17.09 -11.71 43.94
CA ALA A 32 -15.63 -11.81 43.89
C ALA A 32 -15.10 -13.26 44.03
N GLU A 33 -14.33 -13.68 43.04
CA GLU A 33 -13.11 -14.48 43.20
C GLU A 33 -11.96 -13.67 42.55
N ASP A 34 -10.74 -13.77 43.09
CA ASP A 34 -9.67 -12.81 42.81
C ASP A 34 -8.89 -13.14 41.51
N GLU A 35 -9.22 -12.45 40.40
CA GLU A 35 -8.32 -12.27 39.26
C GLU A 35 -7.74 -10.85 39.28
N GLU A 36 -6.41 -10.74 39.16
CA GLU A 36 -5.67 -9.48 39.33
C GLU A 36 -5.76 -8.63 38.05
N HIS A 37 -6.74 -7.72 38.01
CA HIS A 37 -6.99 -6.88 36.84
C HIS A 37 -5.92 -5.77 36.72
N CYS A 38 -5.39 -5.60 35.51
CA CYS A 38 -4.52 -4.50 35.11
C CYS A 38 -4.77 -4.12 33.63
N GLY A 39 -4.00 -3.17 33.08
CA GLY A 39 -4.19 -2.69 31.72
C GLY A 39 -5.18 -1.52 31.63
N PHE A 40 -5.55 -1.17 30.40
CA PHE A 40 -6.10 0.15 30.04
C PHE A 40 -7.33 0.59 30.86
N GLU A 41 -8.31 -0.30 31.03
CA GLU A 41 -9.53 -0.03 31.78
C GLU A 41 -9.30 0.23 33.27
N THR A 42 -8.13 -0.16 33.82
CA THR A 42 -7.82 -0.03 35.25
C THR A 42 -7.12 1.29 35.61
N PHE A 43 -6.75 2.09 34.63
CA PHE A 43 -6.07 3.38 34.85
C PHE A 43 -7.07 4.49 35.21
N SER A 44 -6.56 5.64 35.69
CA SER A 44 -7.40 6.83 35.83
C SER A 44 -7.77 7.40 34.46
N ARG A 45 -8.92 8.09 34.36
CA ARG A 45 -9.38 8.69 33.10
C ARG A 45 -8.32 9.60 32.47
N ASN A 46 -7.55 10.34 33.27
CA ASN A 46 -6.46 11.21 32.78
C ASN A 46 -5.32 10.41 32.10
N ILE A 47 -5.03 9.19 32.56
CA ILE A 47 -4.04 8.31 31.93
C ILE A 47 -4.62 7.69 30.66
N GLN A 48 -5.90 7.28 30.68
CA GLN A 48 -6.60 6.80 29.48
C GLN A 48 -6.60 7.87 28.38
N ILE A 49 -6.99 9.12 28.71
CA ILE A 49 -6.97 10.26 27.78
C ILE A 49 -5.57 10.54 27.22
N ALA A 50 -4.51 10.37 28.02
CA ALA A 50 -3.14 10.57 27.55
C ALA A 50 -2.70 9.51 26.51
N PHE A 51 -3.20 8.29 26.64
CA PHE A 51 -3.05 7.24 25.61
C PHE A 51 -3.98 7.48 24.42
N GLU A 52 -5.25 7.82 24.63
CA GLU A 52 -6.26 8.06 23.57
C GLU A 52 -5.82 9.17 22.61
N ARG A 53 -5.38 10.32 23.14
CA ARG A 53 -4.80 11.41 22.32
C ARG A 53 -3.66 10.89 21.44
N SER A 54 -2.75 10.13 22.02
CA SER A 54 -1.55 9.64 21.35
C SER A 54 -1.79 8.50 20.36
N MET A 55 -2.88 7.73 20.47
CA MET A 55 -3.22 6.72 19.47
C MET A 55 -3.68 7.38 18.17
N ASN A 56 -4.40 8.50 18.28
CA ASN A 56 -4.92 9.28 17.17
C ASN A 56 -3.86 10.15 16.47
N GLU A 57 -2.59 10.13 16.92
CA GLU A 57 -1.51 10.94 16.37
C GLU A 57 -0.53 10.09 15.54
N TYR A 58 -0.30 10.46 14.28
CA TYR A 58 0.56 9.73 13.34
C TYR A 58 2.06 9.93 13.66
N GLN A 59 2.54 9.26 14.71
CA GLN A 59 3.93 9.37 15.19
C GLN A 59 4.76 8.11 14.89
N SER A 60 6.02 8.31 14.52
CA SER A 60 7.04 7.25 14.46
C SER A 60 8.00 7.33 15.64
N SER A 61 8.29 6.19 16.28
CA SER A 61 9.26 6.09 17.37
C SER A 61 9.99 4.75 17.34
N ASN A 62 11.21 4.72 17.88
CA ASN A 62 11.96 3.49 18.13
C ASN A 62 11.62 2.86 19.50
N SER A 63 10.84 3.53 20.34
CA SER A 63 10.50 3.10 21.70
C SER A 63 9.03 3.43 22.00
N TRP A 64 8.27 2.48 22.53
CA TRP A 64 6.81 2.60 22.72
C TRP A 64 6.35 2.02 24.06
N LEU A 65 5.41 2.67 24.75
CA LEU A 65 4.67 2.10 25.88
C LEU A 65 3.38 1.44 25.38
N ILE A 66 3.22 0.15 25.65
CA ILE A 66 2.10 -0.68 25.18
C ILE A 66 1.27 -1.14 26.39
N SER A 67 -0.02 -0.86 26.35
CA SER A 67 -1.00 -1.29 27.36
C SER A 67 -1.62 -2.63 26.97
N THR A 68 -1.65 -3.56 27.92
CA THR A 68 -2.16 -4.93 27.73
C THR A 68 -2.85 -5.44 29.01
N PRO A 69 -3.74 -6.44 28.93
CA PRO A 69 -4.32 -7.10 30.11
C PRO A 69 -3.34 -8.07 30.80
N PHE A 70 -2.06 -8.12 30.40
CA PHE A 70 -1.08 -9.09 30.88
C PHE A 70 -0.18 -8.49 31.98
N CYS A 71 -0.47 -8.81 33.23
CA CYS A 71 0.15 -8.14 34.39
C CYS A 71 1.56 -8.65 34.75
N GLU A 72 1.81 -9.96 34.68
CA GLU A 72 3.12 -10.55 35.05
C GLU A 72 4.05 -10.81 33.86
N SER A 73 3.51 -11.14 32.68
CA SER A 73 4.30 -11.51 31.48
C SER A 73 3.46 -11.50 30.21
N LEU A 74 3.98 -10.93 29.12
CA LEU A 74 3.37 -11.01 27.79
C LEU A 74 3.40 -12.45 27.20
N PRO A 75 2.43 -12.80 26.34
CA PRO A 75 2.49 -14.01 25.52
C PRO A 75 3.73 -14.03 24.60
N GLN A 76 4.40 -15.18 24.52
CA GLN A 76 5.56 -15.34 23.63
C GLN A 76 5.19 -15.21 22.14
N SER A 77 3.92 -15.44 21.77
CA SER A 77 3.36 -15.20 20.44
C SER A 77 3.39 -13.72 20.07
N MET A 78 2.81 -12.85 20.92
CA MET A 78 2.80 -11.39 20.74
C MET A 78 4.23 -10.87 20.53
N ILE A 79 5.17 -11.25 21.41
CA ILE A 79 6.59 -10.87 21.28
C ILE A 79 7.16 -11.32 19.92
N SER A 80 6.81 -12.51 19.42
CA SER A 80 7.29 -13.01 18.13
C SER A 80 6.66 -12.32 16.91
N THR A 81 5.43 -11.79 17.02
CA THR A 81 4.79 -10.96 15.98
C THR A 81 5.63 -9.71 15.73
N TYR A 82 5.87 -8.91 16.76
CA TYR A 82 6.62 -7.64 16.66
C TYR A 82 8.13 -7.84 16.41
N GLN A 83 8.71 -9.03 16.67
CA GLN A 83 10.08 -9.35 16.28
C GLN A 83 10.29 -9.36 14.75
N SER A 84 9.25 -9.60 13.95
CA SER A 84 9.34 -9.45 12.49
C SER A 84 9.58 -7.99 12.06
N LEU A 85 9.02 -7.04 12.82
CA LEU A 85 9.14 -5.59 12.65
C LEU A 85 10.42 -5.01 13.31
N GLY A 86 11.34 -5.86 13.76
CA GLY A 86 12.62 -5.42 14.34
C GLY A 86 12.58 -5.02 15.81
N LEU A 87 11.59 -5.50 16.59
CA LEU A 87 11.59 -5.42 18.06
C LEU A 87 12.87 -6.06 18.64
N VAL A 88 13.63 -5.31 19.44
CA VAL A 88 14.91 -5.73 20.04
C VAL A 88 14.87 -5.91 21.55
N ASN A 89 13.98 -5.22 22.26
CA ASN A 89 13.82 -5.34 23.71
C ASN A 89 12.36 -5.16 24.13
N VAL A 90 11.97 -5.78 25.25
CA VAL A 90 10.69 -5.55 25.93
C VAL A 90 10.89 -5.59 27.43
N GLU A 91 10.40 -4.58 28.16
CA GLU A 91 10.45 -4.55 29.63
C GLU A 91 9.14 -4.05 30.26
N SER A 92 8.78 -4.61 31.42
CA SER A 92 7.62 -4.17 32.22
C SER A 92 7.95 -2.84 32.89
N THR A 93 7.06 -1.83 32.80
CA THR A 93 7.30 -0.59 33.54
C THR A 93 7.17 -0.80 35.06
N PRO A 94 7.99 -0.15 35.92
CA PRO A 94 8.01 -0.48 37.34
C PRO A 94 6.78 -0.01 38.13
N ASP A 95 6.11 1.04 37.65
CA ASP A 95 5.12 1.79 38.41
C ASP A 95 3.67 1.61 37.91
N ILE A 96 3.44 0.99 36.74
CA ILE A 96 2.12 0.75 36.16
C ILE A 96 1.98 -0.69 35.65
N SER A 97 1.13 -1.49 36.28
CA SER A 97 0.87 -2.88 35.89
C SER A 97 0.11 -2.97 34.57
N GLY A 98 0.54 -3.87 33.67
CA GLY A 98 -0.02 -4.04 32.32
C GLY A 98 0.61 -3.15 31.25
N ILE A 99 1.46 -2.18 31.62
CA ILE A 99 2.25 -1.37 30.68
C ILE A 99 3.64 -1.97 30.44
N TRP A 100 3.98 -2.16 29.18
CA TRP A 100 5.23 -2.73 28.69
C TRP A 100 5.91 -1.77 27.74
N GLN A 101 7.20 -1.47 27.94
CA GLN A 101 8.00 -0.75 26.97
C GLN A 101 8.51 -1.74 25.90
N PHE A 102 8.31 -1.39 24.62
CA PHE A 102 8.78 -2.11 23.44
C PHE A 102 9.82 -1.25 22.71
N ASP A 103 11.05 -1.72 22.59
CA ASP A 103 12.11 -1.00 21.87
C ASP A 103 12.43 -1.71 20.54
N PHE A 104 12.36 -0.96 19.44
CA PHE A 104 12.60 -1.38 18.07
C PHE A 104 13.98 -0.93 17.57
N LYS A 105 14.50 -1.61 16.56
CA LYS A 105 15.85 -1.36 16.00
C LYS A 105 15.96 -0.04 15.24
N GLU A 106 14.87 0.40 14.62
CA GLU A 106 14.72 1.66 13.89
C GLU A 106 13.40 2.31 14.35
N GLU A 107 13.10 3.53 13.93
CA GLU A 107 11.79 4.14 14.19
C GLU A 107 10.70 3.50 13.33
N ILE A 108 9.54 3.20 13.94
CA ILE A 108 8.34 2.69 13.27
C ILE A 108 7.11 3.47 13.73
N VAL A 109 6.06 3.55 12.90
CA VAL A 109 4.69 3.78 13.38
C VAL A 109 4.20 2.47 14.02
N PHE A 110 3.51 2.53 15.17
CA PHE A 110 3.15 1.31 15.89
C PHE A 110 1.89 0.63 15.33
N PRO A 111 1.99 -0.62 14.80
CA PRO A 111 0.84 -1.29 14.19
C PRO A 111 0.05 -2.06 15.25
N GLY A 112 -0.77 -1.35 16.02
CA GLY A 112 -1.56 -1.92 17.12
C GLY A 112 -2.58 -3.00 16.69
N SER A 113 -2.98 -3.01 15.42
CA SER A 113 -3.92 -3.98 14.84
C SER A 113 -3.38 -5.41 14.68
N LEU A 114 -2.09 -5.66 14.92
CA LEU A 114 -1.48 -6.99 14.73
C LEU A 114 -1.68 -7.98 15.90
N ASP A 115 -2.23 -7.56 17.04
CA ASP A 115 -2.51 -8.47 18.17
C ASP A 115 -3.70 -7.97 19.01
N GLU A 116 -4.78 -8.76 19.08
CA GLU A 116 -6.00 -8.47 19.88
C GLU A 116 -5.73 -8.26 21.38
N GLY A 117 -4.53 -8.60 21.88
CA GLY A 117 -4.10 -8.38 23.26
C GLY A 117 -3.59 -6.97 23.57
N ILE A 118 -3.50 -6.06 22.60
CA ILE A 118 -3.11 -4.65 22.82
C ILE A 118 -4.35 -3.78 23.03
N GLN A 119 -4.31 -2.96 24.08
CA GLN A 119 -5.41 -2.08 24.47
C GLN A 119 -5.13 -0.59 24.21
N ALA A 120 -3.86 -0.18 24.22
CA ALA A 120 -3.42 1.16 23.83
C ALA A 120 -1.91 1.22 23.62
N TRP A 121 -1.41 2.27 22.96
CA TRP A 121 0.03 2.54 22.74
C TRP A 121 0.38 4.03 22.83
N TYR A 122 1.64 4.34 23.17
CA TYR A 122 2.18 5.71 23.29
C TYR A 122 3.67 5.75 22.91
N PRO A 123 4.15 6.68 22.07
CA PRO A 123 5.54 6.77 21.62
C PRO A 123 6.43 7.48 22.65
N LEU A 124 7.57 6.86 22.98
CA LEU A 124 8.62 7.46 23.82
C LEU A 124 9.60 8.28 22.98
N SER A 125 9.10 9.32 22.32
CA SER A 125 9.90 10.25 21.51
C SER A 125 10.82 11.13 22.40
N GLU A 126 12.08 11.37 21.98
CA GLU A 126 13.00 12.27 22.68
C GLU A 126 12.77 13.74 22.29
N TRP A 127 12.17 14.52 23.18
CA TRP A 127 11.88 15.95 22.95
C TRP A 127 12.98 16.87 23.49
N ILE A 128 13.52 17.75 22.64
CA ILE A 128 14.33 18.88 23.08
C ILE A 128 13.39 19.96 23.62
N ARG A 129 13.43 20.21 24.94
CA ARG A 129 12.76 21.38 25.52
C ARG A 129 13.61 22.62 25.28
N GLU A 130 13.12 23.52 24.43
CA GLU A 130 13.68 24.87 24.32
C GLU A 130 13.35 25.69 25.58
N SER A 131 14.05 26.80 25.78
CA SER A 131 13.73 27.74 26.87
C SER A 131 12.70 28.72 26.36
N ARG A 132 11.53 28.74 27.00
CA ARG A 132 10.50 29.77 26.81
C ARG A 132 11.07 31.18 26.91
N TYR A 133 10.38 32.15 26.30
CA TYR A 133 10.75 33.56 26.38
C TYR A 133 10.81 34.07 27.82
N THR A 134 11.69 35.03 28.11
CA THR A 134 11.82 35.67 29.43
C THR A 134 12.31 37.10 29.27
N PRO A 135 11.45 38.12 29.45
CA PRO A 135 11.84 39.52 29.30
C PRO A 135 12.93 39.95 30.27
N ASN A 136 13.80 40.89 29.86
CA ASN A 136 14.96 41.30 30.67
C ASN A 136 14.65 42.24 31.84
N ASP A 137 13.37 42.51 32.12
CA ASP A 137 12.92 43.62 32.95
C ASP A 137 13.05 43.34 34.47
N PRO A 138 13.52 44.31 35.29
CA PRO A 138 13.95 44.05 36.67
C PRO A 138 12.87 43.55 37.65
N ARG A 139 11.59 43.62 37.29
CA ARG A 139 10.45 43.15 38.10
C ARG A 139 9.73 41.94 37.51
N PHE A 140 10.15 41.36 36.39
CA PHE A 140 9.45 40.20 35.82
C PHE A 140 9.31 39.04 36.84
N SER A 141 10.31 38.83 37.70
CA SER A 141 10.24 37.84 38.79
C SER A 141 9.17 38.13 39.87
N ASP A 142 8.67 39.37 39.96
CA ASP A 142 7.57 39.77 40.83
C ASP A 142 6.19 39.62 40.13
N GLN A 143 6.16 39.28 38.83
CA GLN A 143 4.97 39.19 37.99
C GLN A 143 4.48 37.73 37.83
N TRP A 144 4.18 37.11 38.98
CA TRP A 144 3.68 35.72 39.06
C TRP A 144 2.47 35.43 38.15
N HIS A 145 1.67 36.44 37.82
CA HIS A 145 0.50 36.32 36.93
C HIS A 145 0.87 36.00 35.46
N LEU A 146 2.11 36.27 35.05
CA LEU A 146 2.62 35.99 33.70
C LEU A 146 3.39 34.66 33.64
N GLU A 147 4.10 34.31 34.73
CA GLU A 147 4.77 33.03 34.92
C GLU A 147 4.90 32.70 36.42
N ASN A 148 4.30 31.61 36.88
CA ASN A 148 4.34 31.16 38.28
C ASN A 148 5.12 29.84 38.41
N TYR A 149 6.42 29.94 38.68
CA TYR A 149 7.29 28.82 39.03
C TYR A 149 7.21 28.45 40.53
N GLY A 150 6.17 28.89 41.24
CA GLY A 150 5.98 28.67 42.68
C GLY A 150 6.64 29.74 43.56
N GLN A 151 6.83 30.95 43.04
CA GLN A 151 7.27 32.10 43.84
C GLN A 151 6.15 32.74 44.67
N SER A 152 4.88 32.48 44.32
CA SER A 152 3.69 32.84 45.08
C SER A 152 2.62 31.75 44.91
N GLY A 153 1.96 31.33 45.98
CA GLY A 153 0.90 30.31 45.92
C GLY A 153 1.30 28.98 45.25
N SER A 154 0.63 28.62 44.15
CA SER A 154 0.77 27.36 43.41
C SER A 154 1.45 27.57 42.06
N SER A 155 2.50 26.79 41.76
CA SER A 155 3.15 26.85 40.44
C SER A 155 2.21 26.39 39.32
N GLY A 156 2.21 27.11 38.19
CA GLY A 156 1.26 26.94 37.09
C GLY A 156 -0.05 27.71 37.26
N GLU A 157 -0.27 28.38 38.39
CA GLU A 157 -1.38 29.33 38.55
C GLU A 157 -0.93 30.72 38.11
N ASP A 158 -0.86 30.83 36.79
CA ASP A 158 -0.56 32.00 35.96
C ASP A 158 -1.40 31.91 34.66
N ALA A 159 -1.21 32.89 33.76
CA ALA A 159 -1.87 32.96 32.45
C ALA A 159 -1.02 32.40 31.27
N ASN A 160 0.07 31.68 31.56
CA ASN A 160 0.92 30.96 30.59
C ASN A 160 1.56 31.81 29.46
N LEU A 161 1.91 33.07 29.75
CA LEU A 161 2.40 34.03 28.74
C LEU A 161 3.73 33.64 28.08
N THR A 162 4.64 32.97 28.80
CA THR A 162 6.03 32.79 28.34
C THR A 162 6.19 31.87 27.12
N GLY A 163 5.15 31.11 26.75
CA GLY A 163 5.10 30.40 25.45
C GLY A 163 4.36 31.15 24.34
N ALA A 164 3.50 32.11 24.67
CA ALA A 164 2.82 32.94 23.68
C ALA A 164 3.79 33.95 23.03
N TRP A 165 4.72 34.50 23.82
CA TRP A 165 5.76 35.43 23.37
C TRP A 165 6.83 34.85 22.44
N ASP A 166 6.86 33.52 22.27
CA ASP A 166 7.67 32.88 21.23
C ASP A 166 6.98 32.93 19.84
N ILE A 167 5.70 33.36 19.80
CA ILE A 167 4.86 33.51 18.59
C ILE A 167 4.49 34.99 18.37
N ALA A 168 3.78 35.61 19.32
CA ALA A 168 3.18 36.94 19.23
C ALA A 168 3.47 37.79 20.49
N ASP A 169 3.63 39.11 20.32
CA ASP A 169 3.99 40.05 21.39
C ASP A 169 3.05 41.27 21.52
N GLY A 170 2.01 41.32 20.69
CA GLY A 170 0.98 42.36 20.62
C GLY A 170 1.21 43.40 19.51
N THR A 171 2.23 43.22 18.67
CA THR A 171 2.70 44.22 17.71
C THR A 171 1.58 44.75 16.79
N GLY A 172 1.28 46.03 16.92
CA GLY A 172 0.36 46.74 16.02
C GLY A 172 -1.12 46.65 16.36
N VAL A 173 -1.49 45.97 17.46
CA VAL A 173 -2.85 45.97 18.02
C VAL A 173 -3.03 47.17 18.95
N LEU A 174 -4.15 47.91 18.85
CA LEU A 174 -4.43 49.07 19.72
C LEU A 174 -5.38 48.73 20.88
N ILE A 175 -4.86 48.75 22.09
CA ILE A 175 -5.61 48.65 23.35
C ILE A 175 -6.01 50.04 23.84
N SER A 176 -7.29 50.22 24.14
CA SER A 176 -7.81 51.39 24.86
C SER A 176 -8.14 51.06 26.31
N VAL A 177 -7.64 51.87 27.24
CA VAL A 177 -7.88 51.75 28.68
C VAL A 177 -8.86 52.84 29.11
N VAL A 178 -10.08 52.45 29.44
CA VAL A 178 -11.19 53.35 29.77
C VAL A 178 -11.36 53.42 31.29
N ASP A 179 -10.84 54.48 31.91
CA ASP A 179 -10.55 54.47 33.36
C ASP A 179 -10.43 55.90 33.96
N ASP A 180 -9.78 56.03 35.12
CA ASP A 180 -9.56 57.29 35.86
C ASP A 180 -8.42 58.16 35.29
N GLY A 181 -7.55 57.58 34.47
CA GLY A 181 -6.49 58.24 33.72
C GLY A 181 -5.29 57.33 33.47
N VAL A 182 -4.47 57.66 32.46
CA VAL A 182 -3.21 56.95 32.16
C VAL A 182 -2.06 57.95 32.16
N GLU A 183 -1.01 57.70 32.96
CA GLU A 183 0.20 58.52 33.00
C GLU A 183 1.01 58.36 31.69
N THR A 184 0.78 59.27 30.74
CA THR A 184 1.20 59.09 29.34
C THR A 184 2.70 59.21 29.10
N ASP A 185 3.43 59.80 30.06
CA ASP A 185 4.90 59.91 30.05
C ASP A 185 5.61 58.92 30.99
N HIS A 186 4.89 57.95 31.58
CA HIS A 186 5.48 56.87 32.37
C HIS A 186 6.52 56.06 31.55
N PRO A 187 7.70 55.72 32.09
CA PRO A 187 8.77 55.07 31.33
C PRO A 187 8.38 53.78 30.60
N ASP A 188 7.53 52.95 31.22
CA ASP A 188 7.13 51.64 30.67
C ASP A 188 5.84 51.73 29.84
N LEU A 189 5.17 52.89 29.75
CA LEU A 189 3.97 53.07 28.92
C LEU A 189 4.25 53.94 27.70
N SER A 190 5.04 55.00 27.86
CA SER A 190 5.29 56.02 26.83
C SER A 190 5.94 55.56 25.50
N PRO A 191 6.64 54.41 25.41
CA PRO A 191 7.04 53.84 24.12
C PRO A 191 5.86 53.33 23.27
N ASN A 192 4.86 52.73 23.92
CA ASN A 192 3.67 52.13 23.29
C ASN A 192 2.52 53.14 23.15
N TYR A 193 2.58 54.26 23.86
CA TYR A 193 1.47 55.20 24.00
C TYR A 193 1.22 56.10 22.78
N LYS A 194 -0.04 56.15 22.32
CA LYS A 194 -0.47 56.86 21.10
C LYS A 194 -1.25 58.16 21.40
N THR A 195 -0.52 59.24 21.73
CA THR A 195 -1.04 60.59 22.07
C THR A 195 -1.76 61.36 20.93
N SER A 196 -2.40 60.65 19.99
CA SER A 196 -3.20 61.22 18.89
C SER A 196 -4.64 60.69 18.86
N LEU A 197 -4.91 59.60 19.57
CA LEU A 197 -6.22 58.94 19.67
C LEU A 197 -6.72 58.89 21.13
N ASP A 198 -6.08 59.64 22.03
CA ASP A 198 -6.35 59.67 23.47
C ASP A 198 -7.25 60.85 23.88
N TYR A 199 -8.02 60.70 24.97
CA TYR A 199 -9.04 61.70 25.33
C TYR A 199 -9.45 61.71 26.82
N ASP A 200 -9.66 62.90 27.38
CA ASP A 200 -10.29 63.12 28.68
C ASP A 200 -11.75 63.59 28.49
N TYR A 201 -12.71 62.71 28.81
CA TYR A 201 -14.14 63.03 28.76
C TYR A 201 -14.64 63.78 30.01
N CYS A 202 -13.86 63.84 31.08
CA CYS A 202 -14.10 64.69 32.25
C CYS A 202 -13.67 66.14 31.98
N GLY A 203 -12.45 66.33 31.45
CA GLY A 203 -11.89 67.62 31.01
C GLY A 203 -12.50 68.16 29.72
N ASN A 204 -12.83 67.26 28.77
CA ASN A 204 -13.20 67.53 27.37
C ASN A 204 -12.01 68.08 26.54
N ASP A 205 -10.83 67.46 26.70
CA ASP A 205 -9.62 67.75 25.92
C ASP A 205 -8.75 66.49 25.71
N ASN A 206 -7.68 66.62 24.91
CA ASN A 206 -6.78 65.54 24.52
C ASN A 206 -5.62 65.38 25.53
N ASN A 207 -5.94 65.12 26.80
CA ASN A 207 -4.95 64.85 27.85
C ASN A 207 -5.58 63.98 28.96
N PRO A 208 -5.59 62.64 28.83
CA PRO A 208 -6.13 61.72 29.83
C PRO A 208 -5.22 61.52 31.05
N ASN A 209 -4.20 62.36 31.23
CA ASN A 209 -3.28 62.23 32.35
C ASN A 209 -4.02 62.35 33.70
N PRO A 210 -3.76 61.43 34.63
CA PRO A 210 -4.49 61.32 35.89
C PRO A 210 -4.23 62.50 36.84
N SER A 211 -5.07 62.61 37.88
CA SER A 211 -4.81 63.49 39.03
C SER A 211 -4.21 62.71 40.21
N ASN A 212 -3.67 63.41 41.21
CA ASN A 212 -3.04 62.77 42.37
C ASN A 212 -4.01 61.88 43.17
N GLY A 213 -3.97 60.57 42.91
CA GLY A 213 -4.85 59.56 43.52
C GLY A 213 -5.60 58.72 42.49
N ASP A 214 -5.66 59.17 41.24
CA ASP A 214 -6.28 58.48 40.11
C ASP A 214 -5.23 57.51 39.49
N SER A 215 -4.87 56.43 40.18
CA SER A 215 -3.82 55.51 39.70
C SER A 215 -4.34 54.37 38.82
N HIS A 216 -5.64 54.13 38.83
CA HIS A 216 -6.24 52.85 38.45
C HIS A 216 -5.98 52.51 36.99
N GLY A 217 -6.27 53.43 36.07
CA GLY A 217 -5.98 53.25 34.64
C GLY A 217 -4.49 53.15 34.32
N THR A 218 -3.62 53.76 35.14
CA THR A 218 -2.16 53.63 35.00
C THR A 218 -1.66 52.28 35.52
N ASN A 219 -2.32 51.70 36.52
CA ASN A 219 -2.05 50.33 36.97
C ASN A 219 -2.56 49.31 35.93
N SER A 220 -3.78 49.50 35.39
CA SER A 220 -4.40 48.67 34.36
C SER A 220 -3.61 48.67 33.05
N ALA A 221 -3.18 49.84 32.56
CA ALA A 221 -2.42 49.95 31.32
C ALA A 221 -1.10 49.15 31.35
N GLY A 222 -0.42 49.10 32.50
CA GLY A 222 0.80 48.32 32.64
C GLY A 222 0.58 46.81 32.64
N VAL A 223 -0.54 46.31 33.16
CA VAL A 223 -0.88 44.88 33.10
C VAL A 223 -1.16 44.45 31.66
N ALA A 224 -1.87 45.30 30.90
CA ALA A 224 -2.16 45.04 29.50
C ALA A 224 -0.89 45.09 28.63
N ALA A 225 -0.17 46.21 28.63
CA ALA A 225 0.87 46.50 27.63
C ALA A 225 1.97 47.47 28.11
N ALA A 226 2.50 47.30 29.33
CA ALA A 226 3.82 47.87 29.64
C ALA A 226 4.90 47.27 28.72
N ILE A 227 5.81 48.12 28.22
CA ILE A 227 6.83 47.74 27.24
C ILE A 227 7.91 46.84 27.85
N GLY A 228 7.91 45.58 27.44
CA GLY A 228 8.90 44.58 27.81
C GLY A 228 10.27 44.80 27.14
N ASP A 229 11.26 44.09 27.67
CA ASP A 229 12.67 44.08 27.28
C ASP A 229 13.37 45.45 27.24
N ASN A 230 12.78 46.44 27.90
CA ASN A 230 13.29 47.80 27.96
C ASN A 230 14.39 47.95 29.04
N GLY A 231 14.44 47.06 30.05
CA GLY A 231 15.40 47.03 31.15
C GLY A 231 15.03 47.92 32.35
N ILE A 232 13.77 48.34 32.43
CA ILE A 232 13.12 49.16 33.47
C ILE A 232 11.88 48.37 33.93
N GLY A 233 11.43 48.64 35.16
CA GLY A 233 10.14 48.15 35.66
C GLY A 233 9.81 46.69 35.35
N GLY A 234 8.73 46.47 34.58
CA GLY A 234 8.20 45.15 34.21
C GLY A 234 7.38 45.21 32.92
N THR A 235 6.86 44.07 32.47
CA THR A 235 6.15 43.94 31.18
C THR A 235 4.64 43.84 31.33
N GLY A 236 3.89 44.24 30.32
CA GLY A 236 2.49 43.82 30.15
C GLY A 236 2.40 42.43 29.55
N ALA A 237 1.18 41.89 29.45
CA ALA A 237 0.90 40.66 28.73
C ALA A 237 1.12 40.81 27.20
N ALA A 238 0.77 41.95 26.62
CA ALA A 238 1.07 42.30 25.23
C ALA A 238 2.13 43.40 25.17
N MET A 239 3.38 43.00 25.31
CA MET A 239 4.50 43.91 25.57
C MET A 239 4.76 44.94 24.47
N ASN A 240 4.38 44.67 23.21
CA ASN A 240 4.52 45.59 22.07
C ASN A 240 3.16 46.09 21.51
N ALA A 241 2.05 45.85 22.22
CA ALA A 241 0.75 46.43 21.85
C ALA A 241 0.68 47.93 22.14
N ASP A 242 -0.03 48.66 21.28
CA ASP A 242 -0.21 50.09 21.40
C ASP A 242 -1.25 50.45 22.47
N LEU A 243 -1.06 51.59 23.13
CA LEU A 243 -1.93 52.06 24.23
C LEU A 243 -2.54 53.45 23.98
N ILE A 244 -3.81 53.61 24.34
CA ILE A 244 -4.42 54.91 24.65
C ILE A 244 -5.18 54.89 25.98
N GLY A 245 -5.22 56.06 26.62
CA GLY A 245 -6.06 56.33 27.79
C GLY A 245 -7.32 57.09 27.40
N ILE A 246 -8.46 56.60 27.87
CA ILE A 246 -9.76 57.26 27.74
C ILE A 246 -10.24 57.57 29.16
N ARG A 247 -10.06 58.81 29.60
CA ARG A 247 -10.37 59.21 30.98
C ARG A 247 -11.86 59.49 31.16
N LEU A 248 -12.53 58.61 31.88
CA LEU A 248 -13.98 58.51 32.02
C LEU A 248 -14.46 58.59 33.47
N ILE A 249 -13.93 57.75 34.37
CA ILE A 249 -14.52 57.53 35.72
C ILE A 249 -14.01 58.49 36.80
N ALA A 250 -13.01 59.33 36.49
CA ALA A 250 -12.54 60.41 37.36
C ALA A 250 -13.57 61.56 37.56
N CYS A 251 -14.81 61.40 37.09
CA CYS A 251 -15.92 62.33 37.26
C CYS A 251 -17.29 61.63 37.14
N SER A 252 -18.38 62.37 37.39
CA SER A 252 -19.73 61.83 37.29
C SER A 252 -20.08 61.32 35.89
N LEU A 253 -20.51 60.07 35.79
CA LEU A 253 -20.95 59.43 34.55
C LEU A 253 -22.34 59.91 34.07
N SER A 254 -22.71 59.51 32.86
CA SER A 254 -24.01 59.77 32.21
C SER A 254 -24.01 59.09 30.83
N ASP A 255 -25.08 58.40 30.46
CA ASP A 255 -25.24 57.61 29.21
C ASP A 255 -24.55 58.22 27.97
N THR A 256 -24.75 59.51 27.68
CA THR A 256 -24.10 60.21 26.56
C THR A 256 -22.56 60.28 26.65
N ARG A 257 -21.99 60.38 27.86
CA ARG A 257 -20.54 60.39 28.10
C ARG A 257 -19.95 58.99 27.95
N GLU A 258 -20.55 57.98 28.58
CA GLU A 258 -20.09 56.58 28.48
C GLU A 258 -20.18 56.09 27.02
N ALA A 259 -21.29 56.36 26.32
CA ALA A 259 -21.46 56.04 24.91
C ALA A 259 -20.40 56.68 23.99
N ASN A 260 -20.00 57.92 24.27
CA ASN A 260 -18.94 58.60 23.52
C ASN A 260 -17.55 58.07 23.88
N ALA A 261 -17.33 57.62 25.12
CA ALA A 261 -16.07 57.03 25.56
C ALA A 261 -15.84 55.67 24.91
N LEU A 262 -16.81 54.75 25.01
CA LEU A 262 -16.74 53.44 24.36
C LEU A 262 -16.78 53.55 22.83
N GLY A 263 -17.50 54.53 22.29
CA GLY A 263 -17.54 54.81 20.85
C GLY A 263 -16.40 55.70 20.33
N HIS A 264 -15.36 55.95 21.12
CA HIS A 264 -14.21 56.75 20.69
C HIS A 264 -13.42 56.01 19.59
N SER A 265 -12.95 56.73 18.57
CA SER A 265 -12.03 56.23 17.52
C SER A 265 -12.24 54.79 17.01
N ARG A 266 -13.52 54.38 16.86
CA ARG A 266 -13.96 52.99 16.59
C ARG A 266 -13.31 52.29 15.39
N SER A 267 -12.80 53.05 14.42
CA SER A 267 -12.12 52.53 13.24
C SER A 267 -10.61 52.30 13.41
N GLU A 268 -10.04 52.62 14.58
CA GLU A 268 -8.60 52.49 14.88
C GLU A 268 -8.30 51.77 16.20
N ILE A 269 -9.28 51.62 17.11
CA ILE A 269 -9.16 50.81 18.33
C ILE A 269 -9.51 49.35 18.02
N ASP A 270 -8.69 48.41 18.49
CA ASP A 270 -8.98 46.97 18.42
C ASP A 270 -9.66 46.44 19.69
N ILE A 271 -9.16 46.87 20.86
CA ILE A 271 -9.57 46.34 22.17
C ILE A 271 -9.96 47.47 23.11
N SER A 272 -11.01 47.26 23.91
CA SER A 272 -11.43 48.18 24.96
C SER A 272 -11.44 47.51 26.33
N SER A 273 -10.42 47.84 27.13
CA SER A 273 -10.25 47.38 28.50
C SER A 273 -10.98 48.32 29.46
N ASN A 274 -12.00 47.80 30.12
CA ASN A 274 -12.91 48.57 30.97
C ASN A 274 -12.93 47.94 32.38
N SER A 275 -12.54 48.69 33.40
CA SER A 275 -12.41 48.17 34.78
C SER A 275 -13.29 48.96 35.75
N TRP A 276 -14.57 49.07 35.40
CA TRP A 276 -15.58 49.87 36.09
C TRP A 276 -16.99 49.39 35.73
N GLY A 277 -17.95 49.64 36.62
CA GLY A 277 -19.35 49.25 36.47
C GLY A 277 -20.29 50.09 37.36
N PRO A 278 -21.38 49.51 37.88
CA PRO A 278 -22.30 50.09 38.84
C PRO A 278 -21.70 50.40 40.23
N SER A 279 -22.30 49.88 41.30
CA SER A 279 -21.74 49.92 42.66
C SER A 279 -21.92 48.54 43.27
N ASP A 280 -20.79 47.86 43.47
CA ASP A 280 -20.65 46.49 43.92
C ASP A 280 -21.08 46.37 45.42
N ASP A 281 -22.39 46.53 45.69
CA ASP A 281 -22.98 46.70 47.03
C ASP A 281 -24.13 45.74 47.37
N GLY A 282 -24.33 44.69 46.57
CA GLY A 282 -25.34 43.64 46.75
C GLY A 282 -26.78 44.13 46.53
N GLN A 283 -26.98 45.36 46.05
CA GLN A 283 -28.28 46.04 45.96
C GLN A 283 -28.45 46.87 44.67
N THR A 284 -27.41 47.05 43.85
CA THR A 284 -27.42 47.98 42.70
C THR A 284 -27.71 47.26 41.38
N LEU A 285 -28.98 46.94 41.14
CA LEU A 285 -29.46 46.49 39.82
C LEU A 285 -29.43 47.67 38.81
N GLN A 286 -28.36 47.80 38.03
CA GLN A 286 -28.19 48.87 37.04
C GLN A 286 -27.46 48.39 35.77
N GLY A 287 -27.99 48.78 34.61
CA GLY A 287 -27.37 48.52 33.31
C GLY A 287 -27.10 49.79 32.49
N PRO A 288 -26.47 49.64 31.31
CA PRO A 288 -26.14 50.71 30.39
C PRO A 288 -27.38 51.44 29.86
N GLY A 289 -27.24 52.73 29.58
CA GLY A 289 -28.28 53.51 28.92
C GLY A 289 -28.40 53.20 27.42
N PRO A 290 -29.48 53.68 26.76
CA PRO A 290 -29.76 53.36 25.37
C PRO A 290 -28.80 54.03 24.37
N LEU A 291 -28.00 55.02 24.76
CA LEU A 291 -26.92 55.52 23.90
C LEU A 291 -25.69 54.62 24.00
N LEU A 292 -25.38 54.12 25.20
CA LEU A 292 -24.26 53.21 25.46
C LEU A 292 -24.51 51.83 24.84
N LEU A 293 -25.70 51.24 24.99
CA LEU A 293 -26.08 49.98 24.32
C LEU A 293 -25.85 50.06 22.80
N ASN A 294 -26.42 51.07 22.13
CA ASN A 294 -26.16 51.32 20.71
C ASN A 294 -24.67 51.61 20.39
N SER A 295 -23.85 52.01 21.37
CA SER A 295 -22.40 52.17 21.18
C SER A 295 -21.65 50.84 21.29
N LEU A 296 -22.11 49.92 22.17
CA LEU A 296 -21.61 48.54 22.27
C LEU A 296 -21.96 47.76 21.00
N GLU A 297 -23.23 47.76 20.58
CA GLU A 297 -23.67 47.22 19.28
C GLU A 297 -22.79 47.72 18.13
N LYS A 298 -22.56 49.04 18.07
CA LYS A 298 -21.73 49.62 17.01
C LYS A 298 -20.26 49.26 17.14
N ASN A 299 -19.73 49.09 18.35
CA ASN A 299 -18.35 48.63 18.54
C ASN A 299 -18.16 47.25 17.93
N VAL A 300 -19.10 46.32 18.14
CA VAL A 300 -19.00 44.96 17.62
C VAL A 300 -19.40 44.81 16.14
N TYR A 301 -20.33 45.63 15.62
CA TYR A 301 -20.77 45.54 14.22
C TYR A 301 -20.15 46.57 13.25
N GLU A 302 -19.56 47.66 13.74
CA GLU A 302 -18.92 48.71 12.90
C GLU A 302 -17.43 48.94 13.21
N GLY A 303 -16.87 48.30 14.24
CA GLY A 303 -15.45 48.40 14.61
C GLY A 303 -14.55 47.44 13.85
N ARG A 304 -13.22 47.71 13.85
CA ARG A 304 -12.20 46.89 13.18
C ARG A 304 -12.58 46.47 11.75
N ASP A 305 -12.98 47.44 10.93
CA ASP A 305 -13.51 47.26 9.56
C ASP A 305 -14.70 46.27 9.39
N GLY A 306 -15.41 45.97 10.48
CA GLY A 306 -16.55 45.06 10.55
C GLY A 306 -16.30 43.79 11.38
N LYS A 307 -15.07 43.55 11.84
CA LYS A 307 -14.71 42.43 12.73
C LYS A 307 -15.18 42.64 14.17
N GLY A 308 -15.41 43.90 14.57
CA GLY A 308 -15.85 44.29 15.90
C GLY A 308 -14.71 44.50 16.90
N ILE A 309 -14.81 45.56 17.71
CA ILE A 309 -13.91 45.81 18.85
C ILE A 309 -14.16 44.76 19.92
N ILE A 310 -13.11 44.18 20.47
CA ILE A 310 -13.22 43.27 21.62
C ILE A 310 -13.33 44.14 22.87
N ILE A 311 -14.40 43.98 23.65
CA ILE A 311 -14.63 44.74 24.88
C ILE A 311 -14.48 43.79 26.06
N THR A 312 -13.50 44.02 26.92
CA THR A 312 -13.33 43.29 28.18
C THR A 312 -13.83 44.15 29.33
N LEU A 313 -14.62 43.56 30.23
CA LEU A 313 -15.15 44.23 31.42
C LEU A 313 -14.83 43.43 32.69
N ALA A 314 -14.52 44.14 33.76
CA ALA A 314 -14.41 43.57 35.10
C ALA A 314 -15.76 42.99 35.56
N GLY A 315 -15.76 41.73 36.00
CA GLY A 315 -16.98 41.06 36.48
C GLY A 315 -17.51 41.52 37.84
N GLY A 316 -16.90 42.54 38.46
CA GLY A 316 -17.30 43.09 39.77
C GLY A 316 -16.43 42.64 40.96
N ASN A 317 -16.60 43.29 42.12
CA ASN A 317 -15.82 43.09 43.35
C ASN A 317 -16.71 42.99 44.63
N GLY A 318 -18.02 42.84 44.46
CA GLY A 318 -19.06 42.91 45.48
C GLY A 318 -19.34 41.60 46.22
N ARG A 319 -18.66 40.48 45.90
CA ARG A 319 -18.90 39.15 46.53
C ARG A 319 -19.05 39.19 48.05
N ALA A 320 -18.25 40.02 48.72
CA ALA A 320 -18.21 40.11 50.18
C ALA A 320 -19.46 40.77 50.80
N GLU A 321 -20.30 41.41 49.98
CA GLU A 321 -21.60 42.01 50.35
C GLU A 321 -22.77 41.24 49.69
N ASP A 322 -22.52 40.01 49.20
CA ASP A 322 -23.46 39.11 48.50
C ASP A 322 -23.99 39.70 47.16
N ASP A 323 -23.09 40.05 46.23
CA ASP A 323 -23.37 40.56 44.88
C ASP A 323 -23.02 39.58 43.73
N ASN A 324 -23.59 39.80 42.53
CA ASN A 324 -23.43 38.94 41.34
C ASN A 324 -23.37 39.78 40.04
N SER A 325 -22.45 39.39 39.14
CA SER A 325 -22.15 40.04 37.86
C SER A 325 -23.35 40.13 36.89
N ASN A 326 -24.35 39.25 37.04
CA ASN A 326 -25.62 39.29 36.31
C ASN A 326 -26.52 40.50 36.70
N TYR A 327 -26.24 41.20 37.80
CA TYR A 327 -26.91 42.45 38.19
C TYR A 327 -26.20 43.69 37.64
N ASP A 328 -24.93 43.58 37.23
CA ASP A 328 -24.26 44.57 36.41
C ASP A 328 -24.64 44.39 34.93
N GLY A 329 -25.57 45.22 34.45
CA GLY A 329 -26.01 45.18 33.05
C GLY A 329 -24.93 45.56 32.03
N TYR A 330 -23.76 46.04 32.47
CA TYR A 330 -22.59 46.26 31.63
C TYR A 330 -21.82 44.93 31.48
N ALA A 331 -21.46 44.25 32.57
CA ALA A 331 -20.75 42.95 32.55
C ALA A 331 -21.60 41.79 32.02
N ASN A 332 -22.91 41.91 32.19
CA ASN A 332 -23.92 40.99 31.68
C ASN A 332 -24.23 41.22 30.19
N SER A 333 -23.65 42.23 29.52
CA SER A 333 -23.89 42.42 28.08
C SER A 333 -23.10 41.40 27.26
N ARG A 334 -23.77 40.64 26.38
CA ARG A 334 -23.14 39.67 25.47
C ARG A 334 -22.08 40.27 24.52
N PHE A 335 -22.08 41.59 24.35
CA PHE A 335 -21.05 42.32 23.60
C PHE A 335 -19.77 42.59 24.41
N THR A 336 -19.68 42.08 25.64
CA THR A 336 -18.52 42.21 26.53
C THR A 336 -18.07 40.85 27.05
N ILE A 337 -16.77 40.71 27.24
CA ILE A 337 -16.15 39.58 27.93
C ILE A 337 -16.13 39.93 29.42
N GLY A 338 -17.01 39.31 30.21
CA GLY A 338 -17.01 39.42 31.67
C GLY A 338 -15.85 38.64 32.28
N VAL A 339 -14.95 39.34 32.98
CA VAL A 339 -13.70 38.78 33.52
C VAL A 339 -13.73 38.64 35.05
N ALA A 340 -13.67 37.41 35.55
CA ALA A 340 -13.54 37.08 36.96
C ALA A 340 -12.07 37.05 37.43
N ALA A 341 -11.85 36.99 38.76
CA ALA A 341 -10.52 37.07 39.38
C ALA A 341 -10.17 35.82 40.21
N VAL A 342 -9.00 35.23 39.93
CA VAL A 342 -8.40 34.16 40.74
C VAL A 342 -7.14 34.63 41.48
N THR A 343 -6.86 33.95 42.59
CA THR A 343 -5.65 34.12 43.40
C THR A 343 -4.43 33.41 42.82
N ASP A 344 -3.27 33.63 43.42
CA ASP A 344 -2.00 32.96 43.10
C ASP A 344 -1.96 31.46 43.43
N TRP A 345 -3.07 30.87 43.90
CA TRP A 345 -3.26 29.43 44.01
C TRP A 345 -4.44 28.90 43.16
N GLY A 346 -4.93 29.69 42.19
CA GLY A 346 -5.96 29.28 41.23
C GLY A 346 -7.40 29.24 41.77
N GLY A 347 -7.59 29.47 43.08
CA GLY A 347 -8.92 29.59 43.69
C GLY A 347 -9.46 31.03 43.58
N GLN A 348 -10.78 31.17 43.60
CA GLN A 348 -11.47 32.47 43.46
C GLN A 348 -10.98 33.52 44.48
N SER A 349 -10.78 34.75 44.00
CA SER A 349 -10.48 35.88 44.88
C SER A 349 -11.70 36.30 45.69
N TRP A 350 -11.50 36.64 46.97
CA TRP A 350 -12.59 36.82 47.96
C TRP A 350 -13.63 37.91 47.62
N TYR A 351 -13.32 38.80 46.69
CA TYR A 351 -14.20 39.86 46.18
C TYR A 351 -14.83 39.52 44.83
N SER A 352 -14.29 38.56 44.06
CA SER A 352 -14.75 38.28 42.68
C SER A 352 -16.18 37.78 42.73
N GLU A 353 -17.09 38.47 42.06
CA GLU A 353 -18.49 38.04 41.96
C GLU A 353 -18.62 36.74 41.17
N ASP A 354 -19.73 36.05 41.37
CA ASP A 354 -20.19 34.97 40.50
C ASP A 354 -21.07 35.56 39.38
N GLY A 355 -21.32 34.80 38.32
CA GLY A 355 -22.30 35.13 37.29
C GLY A 355 -22.35 34.10 36.17
N ALA A 356 -23.52 33.89 35.58
CA ALA A 356 -23.67 33.08 34.37
C ALA A 356 -23.14 33.79 33.11
N ASN A 357 -22.92 35.10 33.20
CA ASN A 357 -22.30 35.96 32.16
C ASN A 357 -20.77 35.97 32.18
N ILE A 358 -20.11 35.43 33.21
CA ILE A 358 -18.65 35.34 33.27
C ILE A 358 -18.17 34.36 32.19
N LEU A 359 -17.35 34.84 31.26
CA LEU A 359 -16.75 34.00 30.21
C LEU A 359 -15.44 33.38 30.71
N ILE A 360 -14.60 34.15 31.37
CA ILE A 360 -13.22 33.77 31.68
C ILE A 360 -12.76 34.38 33.00
N ALA A 361 -11.82 33.73 33.68
CA ALA A 361 -11.11 34.29 34.82
C ALA A 361 -9.65 34.61 34.47
N ALA A 362 -9.03 35.53 35.23
CA ALA A 362 -7.59 35.77 35.12
C ALA A 362 -6.93 36.04 36.50
N PRO A 363 -5.61 35.81 36.62
CA PRO A 363 -4.82 36.11 37.81
C PRO A 363 -5.00 37.53 38.37
N SER A 364 -5.18 37.61 39.69
CA SER A 364 -5.37 38.85 40.45
C SER A 364 -4.92 38.70 41.91
N ASN A 365 -5.02 39.78 42.71
CA ASN A 365 -4.76 39.71 44.14
C ASN A 365 -5.86 38.97 44.91
N GLY A 366 -5.59 38.69 46.18
CA GLY A 366 -6.55 38.06 47.10
C GLY A 366 -5.92 36.91 47.88
N GLY A 367 -4.84 36.34 47.36
CA GLY A 367 -4.02 35.32 48.00
C GLY A 367 -2.77 35.87 48.69
N GLU A 368 -1.60 35.28 48.45
CA GLU A 368 -0.36 35.67 49.13
C GLU A 368 0.26 36.96 48.55
N SER A 369 0.07 37.19 47.25
CA SER A 369 0.57 38.36 46.51
C SER A 369 -0.56 39.21 45.88
N GLY A 370 -0.18 40.39 45.39
CA GLY A 370 -0.97 41.18 44.44
C GLY A 370 -0.31 41.25 43.07
N ILE A 371 -0.90 42.02 42.16
CA ILE A 371 -0.37 42.23 40.82
C ILE A 371 0.73 43.29 40.85
N THR A 372 1.85 42.98 40.21
CA THR A 372 2.99 43.89 40.02
C THR A 372 2.87 44.59 38.67
N THR A 373 2.79 45.92 38.67
CA THR A 373 2.53 46.75 37.49
C THR A 373 3.03 48.19 37.69
N THR A 374 2.92 49.03 36.67
CA THR A 374 3.19 50.48 36.67
C THR A 374 2.30 51.24 37.66
N ASP A 375 2.76 52.38 38.14
CA ASP A 375 2.04 53.25 39.09
C ASP A 375 2.45 54.72 38.90
N LEU A 376 1.68 55.67 39.46
CA LEU A 376 1.87 57.11 39.22
C LEU A 376 3.25 57.64 39.67
N ASN A 377 3.73 58.66 38.97
CA ASN A 377 4.98 59.40 39.17
C ASN A 377 6.24 58.55 38.86
N ASP A 378 6.31 57.95 37.67
CA ASP A 378 7.35 56.98 37.27
C ASP A 378 7.40 55.75 38.20
N GLY A 379 6.25 55.36 38.75
CA GLY A 379 6.12 54.44 39.88
C GLY A 379 5.85 52.99 39.50
N TYR A 380 5.83 52.13 40.52
CA TYR A 380 5.46 50.71 40.42
C TYR A 380 4.80 50.23 41.71
N THR A 381 3.73 49.47 41.57
CA THR A 381 3.04 48.78 42.66
C THR A 381 3.28 47.28 42.57
N ASN A 382 3.24 46.59 43.72
CA ASN A 382 3.23 45.12 43.84
C ASN A 382 1.92 44.66 44.52
N SER A 383 0.88 45.50 44.49
CA SER A 383 -0.38 45.31 45.21
C SER A 383 -1.60 45.83 44.46
N PHE A 384 -1.55 45.88 43.12
CA PHE A 384 -2.76 46.05 42.31
C PHE A 384 -3.61 44.77 42.34
N GLY A 385 -4.88 44.86 41.97
CA GLY A 385 -5.87 43.83 42.31
C GLY A 385 -7.30 44.17 41.90
N GLY A 386 -8.25 43.35 42.34
CA GLY A 386 -9.64 43.39 41.90
C GLY A 386 -9.84 42.62 40.58
N THR A 387 -11.09 42.47 40.15
CA THR A 387 -11.38 42.09 38.75
C THR A 387 -10.83 43.15 37.78
N SER A 388 -10.64 44.38 38.26
CA SER A 388 -9.89 45.46 37.61
C SER A 388 -8.46 45.14 37.17
N SER A 389 -7.76 44.18 37.79
CA SER A 389 -6.44 43.74 37.30
C SER A 389 -6.48 42.44 36.50
N ALA A 390 -7.54 41.65 36.64
CA ALA A 390 -7.79 40.47 35.80
C ALA A 390 -8.20 40.89 34.37
N THR A 391 -9.05 41.90 34.25
CA THR A 391 -9.55 42.43 32.96
C THR A 391 -8.45 42.87 32.00
N PRO A 392 -7.50 43.77 32.37
CA PRO A 392 -6.43 44.18 31.47
C PRO A 392 -5.44 43.06 31.14
N LEU A 393 -5.34 42.01 31.98
CA LEU A 393 -4.56 40.82 31.66
C LEU A 393 -5.21 40.05 30.49
N VAL A 394 -6.53 39.85 30.52
CA VAL A 394 -7.28 39.29 29.38
C VAL A 394 -7.18 40.21 28.15
N SER A 395 -7.27 41.53 28.31
CA SER A 395 -7.06 42.49 27.20
C SER A 395 -5.69 42.33 26.54
N GLY A 396 -4.64 42.04 27.31
CA GLY A 396 -3.31 41.75 26.78
C GLY A 396 -3.26 40.40 26.06
N VAL A 397 -3.84 39.33 26.62
CA VAL A 397 -3.89 38.02 25.92
C VAL A 397 -4.63 38.12 24.58
N VAL A 398 -5.77 38.83 24.55
CA VAL A 398 -6.49 39.11 23.29
C VAL A 398 -5.63 39.91 22.31
N ALA A 399 -4.78 40.83 22.77
CA ALA A 399 -3.86 41.54 21.88
C ALA A 399 -2.78 40.63 21.28
N LEU A 400 -2.37 39.55 21.96
CA LEU A 400 -1.51 38.52 21.35
C LEU A 400 -2.25 37.71 20.28
N MET A 401 -3.51 37.35 20.55
CA MET A 401 -4.38 36.64 19.58
C MET A 401 -4.60 37.45 18.29
N LEU A 402 -4.76 38.78 18.42
CA LEU A 402 -4.97 39.69 17.28
C LEU A 402 -3.67 40.13 16.55
N ASP A 403 -2.50 39.95 17.17
CA ASP A 403 -1.19 40.12 16.53
C ASP A 403 -0.89 38.92 15.62
N GLU A 404 -1.11 37.71 16.12
CA GLU A 404 -1.03 36.46 15.33
C GLU A 404 -2.09 36.40 14.23
N ASN A 405 -3.38 36.59 14.57
CA ASN A 405 -4.49 36.57 13.63
C ASN A 405 -5.33 37.86 13.71
N PRO A 406 -4.99 38.90 12.91
CA PRO A 406 -5.74 40.15 12.88
C PRO A 406 -7.11 40.01 12.20
N ASP A 407 -7.44 38.88 11.57
CA ASP A 407 -8.71 38.66 10.88
C ASP A 407 -9.84 38.10 11.77
N LEU A 408 -9.52 37.61 12.98
CA LEU A 408 -10.50 37.22 14.01
C LEU A 408 -11.55 38.30 14.29
N THR A 409 -12.83 37.90 14.43
CA THR A 409 -13.92 38.76 14.89
C THR A 409 -14.06 38.79 16.41
N TRP A 410 -14.89 39.70 16.93
CA TRP A 410 -15.24 39.79 18.35
C TRP A 410 -15.88 38.53 18.93
N ARG A 411 -16.50 37.66 18.10
CA ARG A 411 -17.03 36.35 18.51
C ARG A 411 -15.97 35.25 18.44
N ASP A 412 -15.13 35.23 17.40
CA ASP A 412 -14.01 34.27 17.29
C ASP A 412 -13.09 34.35 18.52
N VAL A 413 -12.79 35.56 18.98
CA VAL A 413 -12.01 35.78 20.21
C VAL A 413 -12.70 35.16 21.44
N GLN A 414 -14.04 35.19 21.54
CA GLN A 414 -14.74 34.53 22.64
C GLN A 414 -14.70 33.00 22.49
N HIS A 415 -14.94 32.46 21.29
CA HIS A 415 -14.81 31.01 21.01
C HIS A 415 -13.41 30.48 21.33
N ILE A 416 -12.35 31.19 20.95
CA ILE A 416 -10.97 30.80 21.28
C ILE A 416 -10.74 30.87 22.79
N LEU A 417 -11.24 31.88 23.50
CA LEU A 417 -11.11 31.96 24.97
C LEU A 417 -11.87 30.83 25.68
N VAL A 418 -13.04 30.41 25.18
CA VAL A 418 -13.78 29.23 25.66
C VAL A 418 -12.95 27.96 25.45
N ASN A 419 -12.47 27.72 24.23
CA ASN A 419 -11.74 26.51 23.85
C ASN A 419 -10.29 26.43 24.40
N SER A 420 -9.73 27.54 24.88
CA SER A 420 -8.40 27.61 25.51
C SER A 420 -8.43 27.70 27.04
N ALA A 421 -9.60 27.82 27.66
CA ALA A 421 -9.71 28.04 29.11
C ALA A 421 -9.12 26.88 29.93
N ARG A 422 -8.20 27.21 30.84
CA ARG A 422 -7.60 26.25 31.78
C ARG A 422 -8.46 26.11 33.03
N LYS A 423 -9.05 24.94 33.23
CA LYS A 423 -9.78 24.60 34.46
C LYS A 423 -8.92 24.78 35.72
N ASN A 424 -9.19 25.85 36.45
CA ASN A 424 -8.61 26.18 37.75
C ASN A 424 -9.45 25.61 38.90
N ASP A 425 -8.87 25.46 40.09
CA ASP A 425 -9.53 24.88 41.29
C ASP A 425 -10.51 23.74 40.94
N ALA A 426 -9.98 22.67 40.35
CA ALA A 426 -10.75 21.50 39.94
C ALA A 426 -11.37 20.70 41.12
N SER A 427 -11.37 21.27 42.33
CA SER A 427 -12.05 20.77 43.52
C SER A 427 -13.35 21.51 43.84
N ASP A 428 -13.61 22.66 43.19
CA ASP A 428 -14.84 23.42 43.38
C ASP A 428 -16.07 22.67 42.86
N SER A 429 -17.16 22.72 43.63
CA SER A 429 -18.35 21.91 43.39
C SER A 429 -19.32 22.46 42.34
N ASP A 430 -19.08 23.66 41.79
CA ASP A 430 -19.90 24.20 40.69
C ASP A 430 -19.35 23.83 39.29
N TRP A 431 -18.15 23.24 39.21
CA TRP A 431 -17.62 22.67 37.97
C TRP A 431 -18.51 21.53 37.46
N ASN A 432 -19.12 21.75 36.31
CA ASN A 432 -19.91 20.75 35.57
C ASN A 432 -19.52 20.78 34.10
N LEU A 433 -19.84 19.71 33.36
CA LEU A 433 -19.83 19.74 31.90
C LEU A 433 -21.17 20.24 31.39
N ASN A 434 -21.16 21.10 30.38
CA ASN A 434 -22.37 21.53 29.68
C ASN A 434 -22.80 20.50 28.59
N GLY A 435 -23.85 20.81 27.83
CA GLY A 435 -24.38 19.89 26.81
C GLY A 435 -23.44 19.59 25.64
N ALA A 436 -22.46 20.47 25.39
CA ALA A 436 -21.43 20.32 24.35
C ALA A 436 -20.12 19.69 24.89
N GLY A 437 -20.02 19.47 26.20
CA GLY A 437 -18.83 18.91 26.85
C GLY A 437 -17.83 19.95 27.35
N HIS A 438 -18.15 21.25 27.33
CA HIS A 438 -17.32 22.29 27.94
C HIS A 438 -17.40 22.28 29.46
N ASP A 439 -16.28 22.51 30.13
CA ASP A 439 -16.22 22.71 31.58
C ASP A 439 -16.70 24.12 31.96
N ILE A 440 -17.72 24.22 32.82
CA ILE A 440 -18.38 25.48 33.20
C ILE A 440 -18.50 25.68 34.72
N ASN A 441 -18.35 26.93 35.19
CA ASN A 441 -18.49 27.32 36.60
C ASN A 441 -18.89 28.81 36.72
N HIS A 442 -19.88 29.17 37.55
CA HIS A 442 -20.32 30.57 37.73
C HIS A 442 -19.22 31.49 38.32
N LYS A 443 -18.18 30.93 38.95
CA LYS A 443 -17.04 31.66 39.56
C LYS A 443 -15.93 32.02 38.58
N TYR A 444 -15.84 31.24 37.50
CA TYR A 444 -14.65 31.17 36.64
C TYR A 444 -14.99 31.23 35.14
N GLY A 445 -16.27 31.19 34.78
CA GLY A 445 -16.71 30.97 33.40
C GLY A 445 -16.28 29.59 32.93
N PHE A 446 -15.51 29.55 31.84
CA PHE A 446 -14.88 28.32 31.33
C PHE A 446 -13.53 28.00 32.02
N GLY A 447 -12.95 28.94 32.76
CA GLY A 447 -11.69 28.75 33.51
C GLY A 447 -10.76 29.95 33.46
N VAL A 448 -9.49 29.72 33.79
CA VAL A 448 -8.45 30.75 33.70
C VAL A 448 -7.90 30.84 32.29
N VAL A 449 -7.73 32.07 31.78
CA VAL A 449 -7.11 32.32 30.47
C VAL A 449 -5.72 31.67 30.35
N ASP A 450 -5.50 30.91 29.28
CA ASP A 450 -4.19 30.36 28.89
C ASP A 450 -3.72 31.03 27.59
N ALA A 451 -2.77 31.95 27.69
CA ALA A 451 -2.30 32.74 26.55
C ALA A 451 -1.57 31.88 25.51
N GLY A 452 -0.85 30.85 25.95
CA GLY A 452 -0.12 29.96 25.05
C GLY A 452 -1.06 29.16 24.15
N LEU A 453 -2.14 28.63 24.72
CA LEU A 453 -3.15 27.91 23.96
C LEU A 453 -4.05 28.86 23.14
N ALA A 454 -4.44 30.02 23.67
CA ALA A 454 -5.27 30.99 22.95
C ALA A 454 -4.56 31.53 21.69
N VAL A 455 -3.27 31.87 21.78
CA VAL A 455 -2.48 32.30 20.61
C VAL A 455 -2.27 31.15 19.63
N HIS A 456 -1.97 29.93 20.11
CA HIS A 456 -1.80 28.77 19.24
C HIS A 456 -3.07 28.41 18.44
N LEU A 457 -4.25 28.48 19.07
CA LEU A 457 -5.54 28.31 18.37
C LEU A 457 -5.80 29.43 17.35
N SER A 458 -5.25 30.64 17.56
CA SER A 458 -5.47 31.79 16.66
C SER A 458 -4.78 31.61 15.29
N THR A 459 -3.62 30.96 15.23
CA THR A 459 -2.78 30.80 14.02
C THR A 459 -3.56 30.30 12.79
N ASP A 460 -4.31 29.21 12.95
CA ASP A 460 -5.07 28.56 11.88
C ASP A 460 -6.59 28.62 12.10
N TRP A 461 -7.07 29.55 12.94
CA TRP A 461 -8.51 29.68 13.23
C TRP A 461 -9.31 30.05 11.98
N VAL A 462 -10.30 29.22 11.64
CA VAL A 462 -11.31 29.53 10.63
C VAL A 462 -12.40 30.36 11.28
N ASN A 463 -12.54 31.63 10.86
CA ASN A 463 -13.58 32.51 11.40
C ASN A 463 -14.97 31.89 11.27
N ILE A 464 -15.73 31.92 12.36
CA ILE A 464 -17.06 31.33 12.46
C ILE A 464 -18.09 32.04 11.58
N ASP A 465 -19.19 31.33 11.31
CA ASP A 465 -20.28 31.80 10.46
C ASP A 465 -21.04 33.03 11.00
N GLN A 466 -21.83 33.64 10.11
CA GLN A 466 -22.59 34.84 10.42
C GLN A 466 -23.59 34.61 11.58
N GLU A 467 -23.56 35.50 12.56
CA GLU A 467 -24.42 35.45 13.76
C GLU A 467 -25.91 35.29 13.42
N MET A 468 -26.48 34.16 13.85
CA MET A 468 -27.91 33.89 13.91
C MET A 468 -28.49 34.40 15.23
N ASN A 469 -29.74 34.86 15.17
CA ASN A 469 -30.44 35.48 16.29
C ASN A 469 -31.88 34.94 16.35
N TRP A 470 -32.26 34.32 17.46
CA TRP A 470 -33.61 33.83 17.73
C TRP A 470 -34.23 34.49 18.96
N SER A 471 -35.55 34.64 18.97
CA SER A 471 -36.32 35.11 20.13
C SER A 471 -37.68 34.44 20.21
N SER A 472 -38.11 34.11 21.42
CA SER A 472 -39.46 33.63 21.72
C SER A 472 -40.55 34.69 21.50
N GLY A 473 -40.17 35.97 21.54
CA GLY A 473 -41.04 37.10 21.89
C GLY A 473 -41.56 37.02 23.32
N GLN A 474 -42.02 38.16 23.85
CA GLN A 474 -42.51 38.27 25.23
C GLN A 474 -43.65 37.28 25.56
N MET A 475 -43.34 36.31 26.40
CA MET A 475 -44.27 35.35 27.00
C MET A 475 -44.90 35.94 28.26
N ILE A 476 -46.20 36.23 28.17
CA ILE A 476 -47.00 36.78 29.28
C ILE A 476 -47.38 35.66 30.27
N VAL A 477 -46.97 35.81 31.54
CA VAL A 477 -47.17 34.83 32.61
C VAL A 477 -48.31 35.23 33.57
N ASN A 478 -48.27 36.44 34.13
CA ASN A 478 -49.23 36.96 35.13
C ASN A 478 -49.57 35.95 36.26
N GLN A 479 -48.56 35.31 36.85
CA GLN A 479 -48.74 34.30 37.89
C GLN A 479 -48.13 34.78 39.21
N GLN A 480 -48.85 34.62 40.32
CA GLN A 480 -48.25 34.82 41.64
C GLN A 480 -47.08 33.86 41.84
N ILE A 481 -45.97 34.38 42.38
CA ILE A 481 -44.84 33.58 42.85
C ILE A 481 -45.26 32.93 44.19
N PRO A 482 -44.95 31.65 44.46
CA PRO A 482 -45.35 31.01 45.71
C PRO A 482 -44.44 31.40 46.89
N ASP A 483 -45.03 32.00 47.92
CA ASP A 483 -44.53 32.11 49.31
C ASP A 483 -44.39 30.69 49.94
N ASP A 484 -43.40 29.94 49.46
CA ASP A 484 -42.90 28.65 49.96
C ASP A 484 -41.47 28.44 49.45
N LEU A 485 -40.50 28.55 50.37
CA LEU A 485 -39.04 28.53 50.17
C LEU A 485 -38.48 27.37 49.32
N ASN A 486 -39.29 26.35 49.01
CA ASN A 486 -38.93 25.14 48.29
C ASN A 486 -39.69 24.96 46.96
N ALA A 487 -40.59 25.89 46.61
CA ALA A 487 -41.61 25.71 45.57
C ALA A 487 -41.30 26.49 44.28
N TRP A 488 -40.46 25.90 43.42
CA TRP A 488 -40.25 26.39 42.06
C TRP A 488 -41.55 26.51 41.26
N THR A 489 -41.74 27.67 40.62
CA THR A 489 -42.69 27.90 39.53
C THR A 489 -41.91 28.00 38.23
N SER A 490 -42.22 27.12 37.27
CA SER A 490 -41.53 27.10 35.98
C SER A 490 -42.44 27.45 34.80
N LYS A 491 -41.83 27.82 33.68
CA LYS A 491 -42.43 27.89 32.34
C LYS A 491 -41.47 27.25 31.35
N THR A 492 -42.00 26.50 30.40
CA THR A 492 -41.21 25.89 29.32
C THR A 492 -41.55 26.52 27.98
N ILE A 493 -40.59 26.49 27.07
CA ILE A 493 -40.76 26.80 25.65
C ILE A 493 -40.06 25.73 24.81
N GLN A 494 -40.65 25.41 23.67
CA GLN A 494 -40.13 24.45 22.71
C GLN A 494 -39.49 25.23 21.56
N VAL A 495 -38.16 25.17 21.46
CA VAL A 495 -37.36 25.73 20.37
C VAL A 495 -37.25 24.66 19.27
N ASN A 496 -37.37 25.07 18.01
CA ASN A 496 -37.46 24.17 16.85
C ASN A 496 -36.48 24.60 15.74
N GLU A 497 -35.53 25.47 16.08
CA GLU A 497 -34.39 25.85 15.24
C GLU A 497 -33.15 25.29 15.95
N SER A 498 -32.17 24.77 15.20
CA SER A 498 -30.87 24.37 15.73
C SER A 498 -29.85 25.48 15.51
N ILE A 499 -29.29 25.98 16.60
CA ILE A 499 -28.30 27.05 16.68
C ILE A 499 -27.18 26.50 17.55
N SER A 500 -25.92 26.65 17.13
CA SER A 500 -24.79 26.39 18.03
C SER A 500 -24.66 27.61 18.93
N ILE A 501 -25.08 27.47 20.19
CA ILE A 501 -25.26 28.63 21.08
C ILE A 501 -23.92 29.27 21.43
N GLU A 502 -23.90 30.60 21.49
CA GLU A 502 -22.83 31.39 22.13
C GLU A 502 -23.37 32.04 23.40
N SER A 503 -24.53 32.68 23.31
CA SER A 503 -25.13 33.42 24.42
C SER A 503 -26.64 33.29 24.42
N VAL A 504 -27.19 33.18 25.63
CA VAL A 504 -28.63 33.11 25.88
C VAL A 504 -29.02 34.26 26.79
N GLU A 505 -29.91 35.13 26.32
CA GLU A 505 -30.43 36.27 27.08
C GLU A 505 -31.88 36.01 27.53
N VAL A 506 -32.19 36.31 28.78
CA VAL A 506 -33.51 36.18 29.40
C VAL A 506 -33.98 37.56 29.86
N VAL A 507 -34.96 38.12 29.16
CA VAL A 507 -35.63 39.35 29.63
C VAL A 507 -36.66 38.95 30.69
N PHE A 508 -36.47 39.37 31.94
CA PHE A 508 -37.28 38.99 33.09
C PHE A 508 -38.06 40.18 33.69
N ASP A 509 -39.34 39.95 34.00
CA ASP A 509 -40.30 40.98 34.37
C ASP A 509 -41.23 40.45 35.49
N ALA A 510 -41.07 40.99 36.70
CA ALA A 510 -41.79 40.55 37.90
C ALA A 510 -41.92 41.66 38.96
N ASP A 511 -43.13 41.81 39.52
CA ASP A 511 -43.38 42.62 40.71
C ASP A 511 -42.90 41.83 41.96
N HIS A 512 -42.13 42.41 42.87
CA HIS A 512 -41.80 41.82 44.19
C HIS A 512 -41.60 42.88 45.28
N ASP A 513 -42.07 42.60 46.51
CA ASP A 513 -41.84 43.46 47.68
C ASP A 513 -40.34 43.54 48.06
N TYR A 514 -39.55 42.50 47.76
CA TYR A 514 -38.09 42.39 47.93
C TYR A 514 -37.50 41.50 46.82
N ARG A 515 -36.70 42.04 45.89
CA ARG A 515 -36.25 41.26 44.72
C ARG A 515 -35.15 40.24 45.04
N GLY A 516 -34.33 40.48 46.06
CA GLY A 516 -33.26 39.57 46.48
C GLY A 516 -33.76 38.24 47.09
N ASP A 517 -35.07 38.13 47.36
CA ASP A 517 -35.71 36.87 47.76
C ASP A 517 -35.97 35.94 46.55
N LEU A 518 -35.72 36.38 45.31
CA LEU A 518 -36.03 35.60 44.10
C LEU A 518 -34.81 34.88 43.53
N GLU A 519 -34.82 33.54 43.58
CA GLU A 519 -33.93 32.74 42.76
C GLU A 519 -34.52 32.53 41.35
N ILE A 520 -33.68 32.71 40.33
CA ILE A 520 -34.03 32.55 38.92
C ILE A 520 -33.03 31.59 38.26
N LYS A 521 -33.53 30.51 37.67
CA LYS A 521 -32.72 29.50 36.98
C LYS A 521 -33.27 29.17 35.59
N LEU A 522 -32.38 29.16 34.60
CA LEU A 522 -32.64 28.60 33.27
C LEU A 522 -32.06 27.18 33.17
N THR A 523 -32.76 26.30 32.48
CA THR A 523 -32.30 24.94 32.12
C THR A 523 -32.49 24.71 30.62
N SER A 524 -31.44 24.23 29.95
CA SER A 524 -31.44 23.91 28.51
C SER A 524 -31.93 22.47 28.22
N PRO A 525 -32.19 22.10 26.94
CA PRO A 525 -32.65 20.76 26.55
C PRO A 525 -31.69 19.63 26.91
N SER A 526 -30.37 19.91 26.92
CA SER A 526 -29.31 19.00 27.36
C SER A 526 -29.36 18.71 28.86
N GLY A 527 -29.94 19.62 29.65
CA GLY A 527 -30.00 19.58 31.10
C GLY A 527 -29.04 20.54 31.81
N THR A 528 -28.22 21.32 31.09
CA THR A 528 -27.35 22.34 31.70
C THR A 528 -28.17 23.37 32.46
N GLU A 529 -27.73 23.70 33.69
CA GLU A 529 -28.36 24.70 34.54
C GLU A 529 -27.52 25.99 34.62
N SER A 530 -28.18 27.13 34.43
CA SER A 530 -27.64 28.49 34.64
C SER A 530 -28.43 29.18 35.75
N ILE A 531 -27.76 29.54 36.85
CA ILE A 531 -28.33 30.42 37.88
C ILE A 531 -28.16 31.85 37.37
N LEU A 532 -29.27 32.55 37.17
CA LEU A 532 -29.33 33.92 36.65
C LEU A 532 -29.47 34.96 37.76
N ALA A 533 -30.08 34.56 38.88
CA ALA A 533 -30.16 35.30 40.14
C ALA A 533 -30.23 34.31 41.31
N GLU A 534 -29.52 34.61 42.40
CA GLU A 534 -29.57 33.86 43.65
C GLU A 534 -30.30 34.63 44.77
N SER A 535 -30.57 33.94 45.88
CA SER A 535 -31.08 34.59 47.08
C SER A 535 -29.98 35.40 47.76
N HIS A 536 -30.14 36.73 47.82
CA HIS A 536 -29.15 37.65 48.36
C HIS A 536 -29.79 38.89 49.04
N SER A 537 -28.99 39.76 49.66
CA SER A 537 -29.48 40.77 50.61
C SER A 537 -30.09 42.05 49.99
N ASP A 538 -30.68 41.98 48.79
CA ASP A 538 -31.21 43.15 48.08
C ASP A 538 -32.59 43.60 48.63
N GLY A 539 -32.57 44.72 49.36
CA GLY A 539 -33.75 45.39 49.92
C GLY A 539 -34.62 46.17 48.92
N GLY A 540 -34.36 46.07 47.61
CA GLY A 540 -35.07 46.75 46.54
C GLY A 540 -36.28 46.00 46.00
N ASN A 541 -37.15 46.71 45.29
CA ASN A 541 -38.34 46.15 44.63
C ASN A 541 -38.07 45.78 43.16
N ASP A 542 -38.86 44.83 42.66
CA ASP A 542 -39.18 44.55 41.24
C ASP A 542 -38.02 44.29 40.25
N TYR A 543 -38.18 43.30 39.37
CA TYR A 543 -37.40 43.19 38.12
C TYR A 543 -38.21 43.79 36.97
N ASN A 544 -37.72 44.87 36.37
CA ASN A 544 -38.44 45.68 35.38
C ASN A 544 -37.90 45.46 33.96
N GLN A 545 -38.21 44.30 33.35
CA GLN A 545 -37.62 43.88 32.06
C GLN A 545 -36.08 43.87 32.11
N TRP A 546 -35.54 43.35 33.21
CA TRP A 546 -34.10 43.15 33.36
C TRP A 546 -33.63 42.06 32.39
N ILE A 547 -32.45 42.20 31.80
CA ILE A 547 -31.89 41.17 30.91
C ILE A 547 -30.84 40.42 31.71
N PHE A 548 -30.99 39.10 31.83
CA PHE A 548 -29.97 38.19 32.35
C PHE A 548 -29.30 37.45 31.20
N THR A 549 -27.99 37.30 31.23
CA THR A 549 -27.22 36.64 30.17
C THR A 549 -26.50 35.41 30.73
N SER A 550 -26.52 34.31 29.98
CA SER A 550 -25.70 33.14 30.24
C SER A 550 -24.85 32.78 29.02
N VAL A 551 -23.57 32.55 29.26
CA VAL A 551 -22.62 31.93 28.30
C VAL A 551 -22.40 30.44 28.61
N ARG A 552 -22.94 29.90 29.70
CA ARG A 552 -22.75 28.49 30.13
C ARG A 552 -23.27 27.44 29.13
N HIS A 553 -24.09 27.86 28.17
CA HIS A 553 -24.70 27.03 27.14
C HIS A 553 -23.91 27.01 25.82
N TRP A 554 -22.66 27.48 25.82
CA TRP A 554 -21.81 27.55 24.63
C TRP A 554 -21.70 26.20 23.90
N ASP A 555 -21.80 26.22 22.58
CA ASP A 555 -21.88 25.09 21.63
C ASP A 555 -23.01 24.07 21.85
N GLU A 556 -23.98 24.34 22.74
CA GLU A 556 -25.19 23.49 22.83
C GLU A 556 -26.16 23.73 21.67
N ASP A 557 -26.75 22.66 21.12
CA ASP A 557 -27.90 22.76 20.22
C ASP A 557 -29.09 23.39 20.95
N SER A 558 -29.63 24.47 20.38
CA SER A 558 -30.82 25.13 20.90
C SER A 558 -32.12 24.32 20.80
N GLU A 559 -32.20 23.27 19.97
CA GLU A 559 -33.44 22.52 19.73
C GLU A 559 -33.97 21.81 21.00
N GLY A 560 -35.26 21.99 21.33
CA GLY A 560 -35.95 21.26 22.40
C GLY A 560 -36.57 22.12 23.50
N GLU A 561 -36.75 21.54 24.68
CA GLU A 561 -37.46 22.18 25.80
C GLU A 561 -36.55 23.00 26.71
N TRP A 562 -36.62 24.32 26.57
CA TRP A 562 -35.99 25.27 27.50
C TRP A 562 -36.93 25.59 28.66
N THR A 563 -36.41 25.61 29.89
CA THR A 563 -37.20 25.81 31.11
C THR A 563 -36.65 26.96 31.95
N LEU A 564 -37.42 28.05 32.10
CA LEU A 564 -37.14 29.08 33.10
C LEU A 564 -37.93 28.78 34.38
N SER A 565 -37.25 28.80 35.52
CA SER A 565 -37.79 28.51 36.85
C SER A 565 -37.51 29.66 37.82
N VAL A 566 -38.51 30.04 38.60
CA VAL A 566 -38.45 31.10 39.62
C VAL A 566 -38.94 30.54 40.96
N ARG A 567 -38.28 30.87 42.07
CA ARG A 567 -38.83 30.67 43.43
C ARG A 567 -38.57 31.88 44.33
N ASP A 568 -39.44 32.02 45.32
CA ASP A 568 -39.28 32.91 46.46
C ASP A 568 -38.56 32.16 47.59
N THR A 569 -37.65 32.81 48.33
CA THR A 569 -36.74 32.15 49.28
C THR A 569 -36.76 32.70 50.71
N ASP A 570 -37.49 33.79 51.01
CA ASP A 570 -37.91 34.15 52.38
C ASP A 570 -39.45 34.24 52.46
N SER A 571 -40.00 34.72 53.59
CA SER A 571 -41.44 34.76 53.86
C SER A 571 -41.74 35.75 55.00
N PRO A 572 -42.72 36.68 54.86
CA PRO A 572 -44.00 36.47 54.16
C PRO A 572 -44.27 37.49 53.05
N ASP A 573 -43.20 37.98 52.42
CA ASP A 573 -43.26 38.92 51.32
C ASP A 573 -43.69 38.17 50.04
N THR A 574 -44.13 38.88 48.99
CA THR A 574 -44.81 38.24 47.85
C THR A 574 -44.67 39.03 46.55
N GLY A 575 -44.87 38.34 45.41
CA GLY A 575 -45.00 39.03 44.14
C GLY A 575 -45.66 38.25 43.00
N THR A 576 -45.48 38.77 41.78
CA THR A 576 -46.10 38.27 40.55
C THR A 576 -45.08 38.24 39.42
N TRP A 577 -44.82 37.06 38.88
CA TRP A 577 -44.10 36.90 37.62
C TRP A 577 -45.01 37.37 36.48
N ASN A 578 -44.66 38.51 35.88
CA ASN A 578 -45.47 39.20 34.88
C ASN A 578 -45.23 38.64 33.49
N SER A 579 -43.96 38.59 33.05
CA SER A 579 -43.57 38.07 31.74
C SER A 579 -42.11 37.59 31.70
N TRP A 580 -41.73 36.94 30.61
CA TRP A 580 -40.33 36.73 30.24
C TRP A 580 -40.16 36.64 28.71
N GLU A 581 -38.97 36.88 28.19
CA GLU A 581 -38.57 36.59 26.81
C GLU A 581 -37.25 35.83 26.83
N LEU A 582 -37.09 34.86 25.92
CA LEU A 582 -35.87 34.07 25.75
C LEU A 582 -35.29 34.40 24.38
N MET A 583 -34.03 34.82 24.35
CA MET A 583 -33.28 35.16 23.14
C MET A 583 -32.00 34.32 23.08
N MET A 584 -31.60 33.95 21.87
CA MET A 584 -30.45 33.08 21.62
C MET A 584 -29.63 33.62 20.46
N HIS A 585 -28.32 33.56 20.61
CA HIS A 585 -27.35 34.05 19.64
C HIS A 585 -26.27 32.99 19.43
N GLY A 586 -25.83 32.79 18.19
CA GLY A 586 -24.92 31.71 17.82
C GLY A 586 -24.74 31.58 16.30
N THR A 587 -24.26 30.44 15.82
CA THR A 587 -24.22 30.09 14.38
C THR A 587 -25.37 29.15 13.99
N GLU A 588 -25.57 28.92 12.70
CA GLU A 588 -26.34 27.76 12.22
C GLU A 588 -25.61 26.50 12.70
N LEU A 589 -26.29 25.62 13.44
CA LEU A 589 -25.72 24.32 13.80
C LEU A 589 -25.86 23.41 12.59
N ILE A 590 -24.89 23.52 11.69
CA ILE A 590 -24.70 22.55 10.63
C ILE A 590 -24.31 21.24 11.31
N LYS A 591 -25.04 20.16 11.00
CA LYS A 591 -24.83 18.84 11.57
C LYS A 591 -23.94 18.03 10.62
N ASP A 592 -23.25 17.06 11.22
CA ASP A 592 -22.64 15.90 10.60
C ASP A 592 -23.33 14.74 11.34
N ALA A 593 -24.29 14.08 10.68
CA ALA A 593 -25.27 13.23 11.34
C ALA A 593 -24.87 11.74 11.41
N ASP A 594 -23.81 11.31 10.72
CA ASP A 594 -23.21 9.98 10.83
C ASP A 594 -21.74 9.97 11.28
N GLY A 595 -21.05 11.12 11.24
CA GLY A 595 -19.77 11.38 11.92
C GLY A 595 -18.54 11.22 11.05
N ASP A 596 -18.64 11.47 9.75
CA ASP A 596 -17.61 11.14 8.74
C ASP A 596 -16.66 12.32 8.39
N GLY A 597 -17.04 13.55 8.73
CA GLY A 597 -16.30 14.78 8.44
C GLY A 597 -16.87 15.64 7.30
N LEU A 598 -17.92 15.18 6.62
CA LEU A 598 -18.76 15.93 5.69
C LEU A 598 -20.00 16.46 6.44
N LEU A 599 -20.56 17.58 5.98
CA LEU A 599 -21.69 18.24 6.65
C LEU A 599 -23.02 17.97 5.96
N ASP A 600 -24.12 17.76 6.70
CA ASP A 600 -25.51 17.51 6.26
C ASP A 600 -25.99 18.41 5.08
N ASN A 601 -25.37 19.59 4.89
CA ASN A 601 -25.68 20.58 3.86
C ASN A 601 -24.70 20.63 2.67
N GLU A 602 -23.51 20.04 2.79
CA GLU A 602 -22.59 19.71 1.70
C GLU A 602 -23.00 18.41 1.00
N GLU A 603 -23.85 17.63 1.65
CA GLU A 603 -24.37 16.36 1.17
C GLU A 603 -25.67 16.46 0.34
N GLY A 604 -26.14 15.31 -0.17
CA GLY A 604 -27.45 15.19 -0.81
C GLY A 604 -27.67 16.01 -2.09
N ASP A 605 -28.94 16.31 -2.39
CA ASP A 605 -29.44 16.84 -3.69
C ASP A 605 -29.13 18.35 -3.88
N GLY A 606 -27.85 18.73 -3.74
CA GLY A 606 -27.35 20.10 -3.85
C GLY A 606 -25.82 20.24 -3.77
N GLY A 607 -25.14 19.36 -3.03
CA GLY A 607 -23.68 19.32 -2.92
C GLY A 607 -23.08 18.07 -3.59
N TYR A 608 -22.45 17.19 -2.81
CA TYR A 608 -21.73 16.01 -3.32
C TYR A 608 -22.64 14.85 -3.76
N GLY A 609 -23.83 14.70 -3.16
CA GLY A 609 -24.84 13.71 -3.58
C GLY A 609 -24.93 12.44 -2.74
N THR A 610 -24.14 12.37 -1.67
CA THR A 610 -24.11 11.36 -0.59
C THR A 610 -25.41 11.35 0.24
N ASP A 611 -25.62 10.32 1.08
CA ASP A 611 -26.80 10.20 1.95
C ASP A 611 -26.45 10.53 3.42
N PRO A 612 -26.91 11.66 4.01
CA PRO A 612 -26.48 12.21 5.32
C PRO A 612 -26.74 11.38 6.59
N TYR A 613 -26.90 10.07 6.47
CA TYR A 613 -27.13 9.13 7.56
C TYR A 613 -26.40 7.79 7.29
N ASN A 614 -25.41 7.80 6.40
CA ASN A 614 -24.66 6.66 5.89
C ASN A 614 -23.29 7.13 5.33
N ASN A 615 -22.32 7.17 6.22
CA ASN A 615 -20.92 7.61 6.09
C ASN A 615 -20.01 6.84 5.08
N ASP A 616 -20.60 6.13 4.12
CA ASP A 616 -19.95 5.26 3.11
C ASP A 616 -21.04 4.96 2.06
N THR A 617 -21.28 5.92 1.15
CA THR A 617 -22.49 5.97 0.31
C THR A 617 -22.53 4.86 -0.76
N ASP A 618 -21.38 4.44 -1.31
CA ASP A 618 -21.34 3.36 -2.31
C ASP A 618 -20.95 1.98 -1.75
N GLY A 619 -20.31 1.91 -0.57
CA GLY A 619 -20.12 0.70 0.21
C GLY A 619 -18.77 0.00 0.03
N ASP A 620 -17.71 0.73 -0.36
CA ASP A 620 -16.36 0.19 -0.58
C ASP A 620 -15.52 0.08 0.71
N GLY A 621 -15.81 0.93 1.72
CA GLY A 621 -15.14 0.97 3.02
C GLY A 621 -14.23 2.19 3.28
N LEU A 622 -14.14 3.13 2.35
CA LEU A 622 -13.75 4.52 2.62
C LEU A 622 -14.92 5.26 3.33
N LEU A 623 -14.73 6.55 3.59
CA LEU A 623 -15.78 7.44 4.12
C LEU A 623 -15.96 8.59 3.15
N ASP A 624 -17.19 9.03 2.90
CA ASP A 624 -17.51 10.02 1.87
C ASP A 624 -16.70 11.33 2.04
N GLY A 625 -16.59 11.85 3.27
CA GLY A 625 -15.75 12.98 3.64
C GLY A 625 -14.25 12.70 3.52
N TYR A 626 -13.79 11.47 3.81
CA TYR A 626 -12.40 11.08 3.55
C TYR A 626 -12.10 11.08 2.05
N GLU A 627 -13.04 10.64 1.22
CA GLU A 627 -12.87 10.63 -0.22
C GLU A 627 -12.72 12.03 -0.80
N ILE A 628 -13.64 12.92 -0.41
CA ILE A 628 -13.67 14.31 -0.87
C ILE A 628 -12.43 15.09 -0.42
N PHE A 629 -11.97 14.91 0.82
CA PHE A 629 -10.91 15.73 1.41
C PHE A 629 -9.51 15.12 1.36
N ASN A 630 -9.36 13.79 1.35
CA ASN A 630 -8.06 13.12 1.49
C ASN A 630 -7.58 12.33 0.26
N SER A 631 -8.41 11.52 -0.39
CA SER A 631 -8.01 10.74 -1.58
C SER A 631 -8.31 11.44 -2.92
N SER A 632 -9.34 12.30 -2.95
CA SER A 632 -9.94 12.87 -4.18
C SER A 632 -10.63 11.84 -5.09
N THR A 633 -11.08 10.72 -4.53
CA THR A 633 -11.95 9.72 -5.18
C THR A 633 -13.41 10.20 -5.22
N ASN A 634 -14.32 9.38 -5.72
CA ASN A 634 -15.72 9.74 -5.95
C ASN A 634 -16.65 8.84 -5.11
N PRO A 635 -17.25 9.35 -4.00
CA PRO A 635 -18.08 8.58 -3.04
C PRO A 635 -19.49 8.23 -3.54
N LEU A 636 -19.57 7.85 -4.82
CA LEU A 636 -20.74 7.41 -5.56
C LEU A 636 -20.35 6.32 -6.60
N SER A 637 -19.12 5.79 -6.52
CA SER A 637 -18.50 4.81 -7.39
C SER A 637 -17.28 4.20 -6.69
N ASN A 638 -17.45 3.01 -6.10
CA ASN A 638 -16.45 2.18 -5.41
C ASN A 638 -15.15 1.83 -6.19
N ASP A 639 -15.05 2.30 -7.42
CA ASP A 639 -14.02 2.12 -8.45
C ASP A 639 -14.06 3.43 -9.24
N SER A 640 -13.13 4.35 -8.97
CA SER A 640 -13.18 5.74 -9.45
C SER A 640 -12.63 5.93 -10.87
N ASP A 641 -11.67 5.10 -11.30
CA ASP A 641 -11.05 5.22 -12.62
C ASP A 641 -11.43 4.10 -13.63
N MET A 642 -12.11 3.05 -13.15
CA MET A 642 -12.77 1.97 -13.91
C MET A 642 -11.84 0.84 -14.38
N ASP A 643 -10.82 0.50 -13.59
CA ASP A 643 -9.90 -0.64 -13.80
C ASP A 643 -10.38 -1.99 -13.24
N LEU A 644 -11.42 -1.99 -12.36
CA LEU A 644 -11.99 -3.13 -11.61
C LEU A 644 -11.34 -3.45 -10.25
N LEU A 645 -10.43 -2.61 -9.76
CA LEU A 645 -10.01 -2.57 -8.34
C LEU A 645 -10.93 -1.60 -7.56
N ASP A 646 -11.13 -1.85 -6.26
CA ASP A 646 -11.93 -0.95 -5.42
C ASP A 646 -11.03 0.13 -4.77
N ASP A 647 -11.49 1.38 -4.66
CA ASP A 647 -10.67 2.54 -4.23
C ASP A 647 -10.04 2.34 -2.83
N PHE A 648 -10.78 1.73 -1.90
CA PHE A 648 -10.32 1.29 -0.59
C PHE A 648 -9.14 0.31 -0.69
N VAL A 649 -9.21 -0.62 -1.65
CA VAL A 649 -8.22 -1.68 -1.85
C VAL A 649 -6.93 -1.09 -2.41
N GLU A 650 -7.05 -0.14 -3.34
CA GLU A 650 -5.92 0.64 -3.83
C GLU A 650 -5.20 1.37 -2.70
N ILE A 651 -5.91 2.23 -1.98
CA ILE A 651 -5.32 3.10 -0.95
C ILE A 651 -4.72 2.29 0.21
N ASN A 652 -5.43 1.24 0.67
CA ASN A 652 -5.10 0.57 1.94
C ASN A 652 -4.36 -0.77 1.80
N LEU A 653 -4.38 -1.42 0.63
CA LEU A 653 -3.68 -2.70 0.41
C LEU A 653 -2.52 -2.60 -0.59
N HIS A 654 -2.65 -1.82 -1.66
CA HIS A 654 -1.68 -1.81 -2.76
C HIS A 654 -0.80 -0.55 -2.83
N GLY A 655 -1.32 0.60 -2.38
CA GLY A 655 -0.63 1.90 -2.48
C GLY A 655 -0.63 2.50 -3.88
N THR A 656 -1.55 2.05 -4.74
CA THR A 656 -1.80 2.56 -6.09
C THR A 656 -2.61 3.87 -6.04
N ASN A 657 -2.92 4.44 -7.20
CA ASN A 657 -3.55 5.74 -7.34
C ASN A 657 -4.93 5.61 -8.00
N PRO A 658 -6.05 5.56 -7.24
CA PRO A 658 -7.42 5.25 -7.74
C PRO A 658 -8.07 6.31 -8.65
N MET A 659 -7.24 7.19 -9.21
CA MET A 659 -7.61 8.19 -10.21
C MET A 659 -6.79 7.99 -11.51
N ASN A 660 -6.09 6.87 -11.66
CA ASN A 660 -5.16 6.53 -12.72
C ASN A 660 -4.85 5.01 -12.76
N ASN A 661 -5.63 4.30 -13.56
CA ASN A 661 -5.68 2.86 -13.82
C ASN A 661 -4.40 2.11 -14.28
N ASP A 662 -3.22 2.70 -14.13
CA ASP A 662 -1.90 2.32 -14.65
C ASP A 662 -0.88 3.15 -13.85
N THR A 663 -0.69 2.79 -12.56
CA THR A 663 -0.12 3.71 -11.55
C THR A 663 1.30 4.17 -11.88
N ASP A 664 2.13 3.33 -12.51
CA ASP A 664 3.51 3.70 -12.85
C ASP A 664 3.76 4.01 -14.34
N GLY A 665 2.81 3.70 -15.23
CA GLY A 665 2.77 4.17 -16.62
C GLY A 665 3.36 3.22 -17.67
N ASP A 666 3.32 1.90 -17.45
CA ASP A 666 3.89 0.89 -18.35
C ASP A 666 2.90 0.29 -19.37
N LEU A 667 1.61 0.66 -19.28
CA LEU A 667 0.47 0.23 -20.10
C LEU A 667 -0.20 -1.11 -19.73
N ILE A 668 0.18 -1.73 -18.61
CA ILE A 668 -0.65 -2.71 -17.88
C ILE A 668 -1.58 -1.93 -16.93
N THR A 669 -2.69 -2.52 -16.46
CA THR A 669 -3.52 -1.89 -15.41
C THR A 669 -3.24 -2.49 -14.04
N ASP A 670 -3.48 -1.72 -12.98
CA ASP A 670 -3.14 -2.12 -11.62
C ASP A 670 -3.84 -3.45 -11.23
N TRP A 671 -5.09 -3.66 -11.67
CA TRP A 671 -5.81 -4.93 -11.55
C TRP A 671 -5.17 -6.09 -12.34
N ASP A 672 -4.80 -5.88 -13.61
CA ASP A 672 -4.15 -6.90 -14.43
C ASP A 672 -2.77 -7.27 -13.83
N GLU A 673 -2.06 -6.33 -13.22
CA GLU A 673 -0.82 -6.59 -12.49
C GLU A 673 -1.04 -7.49 -11.27
N ILE A 674 -2.03 -7.16 -10.43
CA ILE A 674 -2.32 -7.88 -9.18
C ILE A 674 -2.89 -9.29 -9.44
N TYR A 675 -3.72 -9.45 -10.48
CA TYR A 675 -4.53 -10.66 -10.69
C TYR A 675 -4.17 -11.50 -11.93
N VAL A 676 -3.40 -10.97 -12.90
CA VAL A 676 -3.06 -11.67 -14.15
C VAL A 676 -1.56 -11.90 -14.32
N THR A 677 -0.71 -10.87 -14.18
CA THR A 677 0.75 -10.99 -14.36
C THR A 677 1.47 -11.38 -13.07
N PHE A 678 0.97 -10.94 -11.91
CA PHE A 678 1.61 -10.97 -10.60
C PHE A 678 2.92 -10.16 -10.52
N SER A 679 2.95 -9.01 -11.21
CA SER A 679 3.99 -7.99 -11.15
C SER A 679 3.79 -7.05 -9.94
N ASN A 680 4.09 -5.75 -10.04
CA ASN A 680 4.15 -4.83 -8.90
C ASN A 680 3.96 -3.38 -9.36
N THR A 681 2.73 -2.90 -9.18
CA THR A 681 2.07 -1.63 -9.61
C THR A 681 2.73 -0.30 -9.27
N LEU A 682 3.99 -0.33 -8.84
CA LEU A 682 4.80 0.83 -8.47
C LEU A 682 6.21 0.76 -9.11
N VAL A 683 6.47 -0.18 -10.03
CA VAL A 683 7.79 -0.56 -10.55
C VAL A 683 7.75 -1.02 -12.03
N PHE A 684 7.26 -0.15 -12.92
CA PHE A 684 7.35 -0.16 -14.39
C PHE A 684 8.02 -1.40 -14.97
N ASP A 685 7.22 -2.35 -15.43
CA ASP A 685 7.73 -3.54 -16.07
C ASP A 685 8.22 -3.19 -17.48
N LYS A 686 9.50 -3.51 -17.70
CA LYS A 686 10.18 -3.13 -18.91
C LYS A 686 10.24 -4.31 -19.88
N ASP A 687 9.59 -4.12 -21.02
CA ASP A 687 9.98 -4.72 -22.31
C ASP A 687 11.32 -4.11 -22.76
N GLU A 688 12.43 -4.86 -22.66
CA GLU A 688 13.80 -4.38 -22.89
C GLU A 688 14.23 -4.42 -24.37
N ASP A 689 13.56 -5.18 -25.24
CA ASP A 689 13.87 -5.25 -26.68
C ASP A 689 12.78 -4.75 -27.66
N MET A 690 11.59 -4.44 -27.14
CA MET A 690 10.43 -3.80 -27.76
C MET A 690 9.59 -4.70 -28.70
N ASP A 691 9.37 -5.95 -28.34
CA ASP A 691 8.50 -6.88 -29.07
C ASP A 691 7.06 -7.03 -28.52
N SER A 692 6.77 -6.42 -27.36
CA SER A 692 5.52 -6.47 -26.59
C SER A 692 5.27 -7.72 -25.73
N TRP A 693 6.29 -8.53 -25.45
CA TRP A 693 6.29 -9.46 -24.30
C TRP A 693 7.20 -8.92 -23.18
N TYR A 694 6.63 -8.75 -21.98
CA TYR A 694 7.36 -8.29 -20.80
C TYR A 694 8.14 -9.45 -20.15
N TRP A 695 9.21 -9.15 -19.38
CA TRP A 695 10.13 -10.11 -18.75
C TRP A 695 9.50 -11.26 -17.93
N PHE A 696 8.26 -11.12 -17.45
CA PHE A 696 7.53 -12.15 -16.70
C PHE A 696 6.76 -13.13 -17.61
N SER A 697 6.52 -12.76 -18.87
CA SER A 697 5.85 -13.58 -19.88
C SER A 697 6.79 -14.07 -20.98
N ASP A 698 7.90 -13.37 -21.22
CA ASP A 698 8.94 -13.79 -22.16
C ASP A 698 9.99 -14.70 -21.50
N CYS A 699 10.52 -15.67 -22.26
CA CYS A 699 11.68 -16.45 -21.86
C CYS A 699 13.03 -15.80 -22.20
N ASN A 700 13.09 -14.75 -23.04
CA ASN A 700 14.34 -14.02 -23.31
C ASN A 700 14.16 -12.56 -23.78
N ASP A 701 13.80 -11.67 -22.82
CA ASP A 701 13.59 -10.20 -22.88
C ASP A 701 14.85 -9.38 -23.29
N THR A 702 15.72 -9.96 -24.10
CA THR A 702 16.88 -9.30 -24.72
C THR A 702 17.10 -9.70 -26.19
N ASN A 703 16.17 -10.45 -26.78
CA ASN A 703 16.15 -10.84 -28.19
C ASN A 703 14.71 -10.91 -28.76
N PRO A 704 14.27 -9.95 -29.61
CA PRO A 704 12.88 -9.76 -30.10
C PRO A 704 12.49 -10.76 -31.21
N ASN A 705 12.94 -12.00 -31.06
CA ASN A 705 12.79 -13.13 -31.95
C ASN A 705 12.58 -14.44 -31.16
N ILE A 706 12.72 -14.43 -29.83
CA ILE A 706 12.44 -15.56 -28.94
C ILE A 706 11.33 -15.08 -28.01
N TYR A 707 10.13 -15.64 -28.14
CA TYR A 707 8.95 -15.27 -27.35
C TYR A 707 7.83 -16.31 -27.51
N PRO A 708 6.84 -16.37 -26.59
CA PRO A 708 5.79 -17.39 -26.64
C PRO A 708 5.03 -17.44 -27.97
N ASN A 709 4.94 -18.64 -28.57
CA ASN A 709 4.27 -18.92 -29.86
C ASN A 709 4.98 -18.37 -31.12
N GLN A 710 6.28 -18.09 -31.06
CA GLN A 710 7.12 -17.87 -32.24
C GLN A 710 7.16 -19.11 -33.18
N THR A 711 7.74 -18.96 -34.37
CA THR A 711 8.08 -20.08 -35.27
C THR A 711 9.54 -20.51 -35.14
N GLU A 712 9.78 -21.78 -34.78
CA GLU A 712 11.10 -22.42 -34.71
C GLU A 712 11.92 -22.33 -36.02
N LEU A 713 13.23 -22.21 -35.89
CA LEU A 713 14.22 -22.26 -36.96
C LEU A 713 15.31 -23.27 -36.60
N LEU A 714 15.57 -24.29 -37.44
CA LEU A 714 16.59 -25.33 -37.20
C LEU A 714 18.00 -24.77 -36.90
N ASN A 715 18.28 -24.51 -35.62
CA ASN A 715 19.46 -23.78 -35.15
C ASN A 715 19.88 -24.13 -33.71
N GLY A 716 19.08 -24.89 -32.96
CA GLY A 716 19.42 -25.35 -31.61
C GLY A 716 19.04 -24.37 -30.49
N ILE A 717 18.02 -23.54 -30.71
CA ILE A 717 17.40 -22.61 -29.75
C ILE A 717 15.91 -22.95 -29.64
N ASP A 718 15.33 -22.81 -28.45
CA ASP A 718 13.86 -22.74 -28.27
C ASP A 718 13.44 -21.31 -28.61
N GLU A 719 12.82 -21.10 -29.76
CA GLU A 719 12.34 -19.78 -30.18
C GLU A 719 10.97 -19.47 -29.59
N ASN A 720 10.15 -20.48 -29.29
CA ASN A 720 8.73 -20.32 -28.93
C ASN A 720 8.38 -20.50 -27.45
N CYS A 721 9.40 -20.62 -26.59
CA CYS A 721 9.36 -20.72 -25.13
C CYS A 721 8.56 -21.94 -24.61
N ASN A 722 8.76 -23.13 -25.20
CA ASN A 722 7.95 -24.32 -24.91
C ASN A 722 8.70 -25.55 -24.32
N ASP A 723 9.99 -25.41 -23.99
CA ASP A 723 10.92 -26.47 -23.55
C ASP A 723 11.28 -27.53 -24.61
N LEU A 724 10.88 -27.32 -25.88
CA LEU A 724 11.37 -28.06 -27.05
C LEU A 724 12.34 -27.17 -27.86
N ILE A 725 13.07 -27.79 -28.79
CA ILE A 725 14.10 -27.12 -29.60
C ILE A 725 14.03 -27.73 -30.99
N ASP A 726 13.84 -26.89 -32.02
CA ASP A 726 13.76 -27.27 -33.42
C ASP A 726 12.66 -28.33 -33.72
N GLU A 727 11.50 -28.31 -33.05
CA GLU A 727 10.43 -29.27 -33.35
C GLU A 727 9.77 -29.06 -34.74
N GLY A 728 9.24 -30.13 -35.31
CA GLY A 728 8.66 -30.14 -36.66
C GLY A 728 9.67 -30.43 -37.77
N PHE A 729 10.96 -30.24 -37.53
CA PHE A 729 12.04 -30.70 -38.43
C PHE A 729 12.27 -32.23 -38.36
N ASP A 730 11.59 -32.95 -37.45
CA ASP A 730 11.64 -34.41 -37.33
C ASP A 730 10.76 -35.15 -38.37
N ALA A 731 9.92 -34.42 -39.09
CA ALA A 731 9.12 -34.93 -40.21
C ALA A 731 9.51 -34.30 -41.57
N MET A 732 10.59 -33.52 -41.59
CA MET A 732 11.19 -32.89 -42.77
C MET A 732 12.38 -33.74 -43.23
N ASP A 733 12.50 -33.95 -44.53
CA ASP A 733 13.60 -34.66 -45.20
C ASP A 733 13.81 -33.89 -46.51
N THR A 734 14.70 -32.90 -46.46
CA THR A 734 14.74 -31.80 -47.45
C THR A 734 15.48 -32.17 -48.74
N ASP A 735 16.54 -32.99 -48.69
CA ASP A 735 17.26 -33.48 -49.89
C ASP A 735 16.88 -34.90 -50.32
N ASN A 736 16.19 -35.68 -49.46
CA ASN A 736 15.61 -37.01 -49.74
C ASN A 736 16.63 -38.17 -49.69
N ASP A 737 17.66 -38.04 -48.83
CA ASP A 737 18.66 -39.09 -48.59
C ASP A 737 18.13 -40.27 -47.75
N GLY A 738 17.22 -40.01 -46.81
CA GLY A 738 16.63 -40.97 -45.86
C GLY A 738 16.90 -40.67 -44.38
N ILE A 739 17.65 -39.62 -44.05
CA ILE A 739 17.69 -38.99 -42.72
C ILE A 739 16.59 -37.90 -42.69
N ASN A 740 16.36 -37.25 -41.54
CA ASN A 740 15.47 -36.09 -41.43
C ASN A 740 16.27 -34.87 -40.95
N ASP A 741 15.89 -33.66 -41.36
CA ASP A 741 16.64 -32.43 -41.11
C ASP A 741 17.04 -32.29 -39.62
N TYR A 742 16.16 -32.72 -38.70
CA TYR A 742 16.44 -32.78 -37.26
C TYR A 742 17.59 -33.74 -36.90
N ASN A 743 17.57 -35.01 -37.34
CA ASN A 743 18.64 -35.95 -36.99
C ASN A 743 19.95 -35.61 -37.70
N GLU A 744 19.90 -35.02 -38.88
CA GLU A 744 21.07 -34.46 -39.54
C GLU A 744 21.70 -33.36 -38.70
N TYR A 745 20.93 -32.32 -38.38
CA TYR A 745 21.43 -31.19 -37.60
C TYR A 745 21.84 -31.59 -36.19
N HIS A 746 21.13 -32.52 -35.52
CA HIS A 746 21.36 -32.88 -34.12
C HIS A 746 22.25 -34.10 -33.89
N ILE A 747 22.12 -35.16 -34.69
CA ILE A 747 22.78 -36.46 -34.45
C ILE A 747 23.99 -36.64 -35.36
N TRP A 748 23.80 -36.60 -36.69
CA TRP A 748 24.82 -36.98 -37.66
C TRP A 748 25.80 -35.86 -38.01
N LYS A 749 25.34 -34.60 -37.93
CA LYS A 749 26.08 -33.37 -38.29
C LYS A 749 26.39 -33.24 -39.79
N THR A 750 25.57 -33.87 -40.61
CA THR A 750 25.44 -33.73 -42.06
C THR A 750 24.76 -32.40 -42.44
N ASN A 751 24.56 -32.16 -43.73
CA ASN A 751 23.95 -30.94 -44.25
C ASN A 751 22.68 -31.25 -45.06
N HIS A 752 21.51 -31.09 -44.40
CA HIS A 752 20.10 -31.25 -44.84
C HIS A 752 19.63 -30.52 -46.11
N LEU A 753 20.54 -30.26 -47.05
CA LEU A 753 20.34 -29.56 -48.31
C LEU A 753 21.23 -30.19 -49.42
N ASP A 754 21.91 -31.31 -49.18
CA ASP A 754 23.00 -31.88 -49.98
C ASP A 754 23.14 -33.39 -49.67
N GLU A 755 22.55 -34.25 -50.51
CA GLU A 755 22.34 -35.71 -50.29
C GLU A 755 23.61 -36.55 -50.02
N ASP A 756 24.81 -35.97 -50.21
CA ASP A 756 26.14 -36.57 -50.12
C ASP A 756 27.08 -35.50 -49.54
N THR A 757 27.16 -35.42 -48.20
CA THR A 757 27.80 -34.29 -47.49
C THR A 757 29.30 -34.20 -47.73
N ASP A 758 30.00 -35.32 -47.98
CA ASP A 758 31.45 -35.35 -48.17
C ASP A 758 31.95 -35.68 -49.59
N MET A 759 31.01 -36.04 -50.48
CA MET A 759 31.15 -36.09 -51.94
C MET A 759 31.90 -37.31 -52.48
N ASP A 760 31.61 -38.49 -51.92
CA ASP A 760 32.16 -39.80 -52.36
C ASP A 760 31.26 -40.55 -53.36
N GLY A 761 29.95 -40.29 -53.37
CA GLY A 761 28.96 -40.90 -54.26
C GLY A 761 28.08 -41.99 -53.62
N LEU A 762 28.27 -42.31 -52.34
CA LEU A 762 27.23 -42.78 -51.43
C LEU A 762 26.34 -41.58 -51.01
N ASN A 763 25.18 -41.87 -50.42
CA ASN A 763 24.35 -40.83 -49.81
C ASN A 763 24.36 -40.99 -48.28
N ASP A 764 24.22 -39.89 -47.55
CA ASP A 764 24.39 -39.85 -46.09
C ASP A 764 23.50 -40.89 -45.37
N GLY A 765 22.29 -41.12 -45.89
CA GLY A 765 21.32 -42.09 -45.40
C GLY A 765 21.69 -43.57 -45.63
N ASP A 766 22.22 -43.95 -46.79
CA ASP A 766 22.73 -45.32 -47.00
C ASP A 766 23.99 -45.54 -46.14
N GLU A 767 24.87 -44.55 -45.99
CA GLU A 767 25.99 -44.63 -45.05
C GLU A 767 25.51 -44.86 -43.61
N ALA A 768 24.59 -44.02 -43.12
CA ALA A 768 24.07 -44.03 -41.76
C ALA A 768 23.27 -45.31 -41.42
N TYR A 769 22.53 -45.87 -42.37
CA TYR A 769 21.55 -46.94 -42.11
C TYR A 769 21.76 -48.25 -42.87
N LEU A 770 22.44 -48.25 -44.03
CA LEU A 770 22.66 -49.46 -44.87
C LEU A 770 24.08 -50.02 -44.72
N TYR A 771 25.11 -49.18 -44.93
CA TYR A 771 26.52 -49.58 -44.90
C TYR A 771 27.13 -49.49 -43.48
N LEU A 772 26.57 -48.62 -42.62
CA LEU A 772 26.99 -48.38 -41.23
C LEU A 772 28.41 -47.79 -41.13
N THR A 773 28.71 -46.91 -42.08
CA THR A 773 29.95 -46.16 -42.26
C THR A 773 29.80 -44.79 -41.56
N ASN A 774 30.25 -43.67 -42.10
CA ASN A 774 30.15 -42.37 -41.42
C ASN A 774 30.03 -41.20 -42.43
N PRO A 775 28.83 -40.58 -42.58
CA PRO A 775 28.45 -39.47 -43.50
C PRO A 775 29.26 -38.15 -43.51
N LEU A 776 30.53 -38.19 -43.14
CA LEU A 776 31.46 -37.06 -43.00
C LEU A 776 32.93 -37.49 -43.25
N VAL A 777 33.17 -38.74 -43.69
CA VAL A 777 34.49 -39.36 -43.88
C VAL A 777 34.51 -40.32 -45.09
N PHE A 778 34.33 -39.78 -46.30
CA PHE A 778 34.72 -40.29 -47.64
C PHE A 778 35.28 -41.71 -47.64
N ASP A 779 34.45 -42.67 -47.99
CA ASP A 779 34.83 -44.05 -48.21
C ASP A 779 35.50 -44.20 -49.58
N ASN A 780 36.71 -44.76 -49.56
CA ASN A 780 37.55 -44.82 -50.74
C ASN A 780 37.37 -46.16 -51.50
N ASP A 781 37.15 -46.07 -52.81
CA ASP A 781 37.52 -47.08 -53.81
C ASP A 781 38.95 -46.75 -54.28
N SER A 782 39.92 -47.61 -53.94
CA SER A 782 41.36 -47.34 -54.07
C SER A 782 41.98 -47.71 -55.41
N ASP A 783 41.36 -48.62 -56.16
CA ASP A 783 41.86 -49.04 -57.48
C ASP A 783 40.88 -48.82 -58.65
N GLY A 784 39.60 -48.58 -58.36
CA GLY A 784 38.59 -48.07 -59.29
C GLY A 784 37.70 -49.14 -59.91
N ASP A 785 37.56 -50.31 -59.28
CA ASP A 785 36.76 -51.42 -59.80
C ASP A 785 35.25 -51.29 -59.53
N GLY A 786 34.86 -50.48 -58.54
CA GLY A 786 33.47 -50.23 -58.15
C GLY A 786 33.03 -50.83 -56.80
N PHE A 787 33.92 -51.51 -56.07
CA PHE A 787 33.69 -51.95 -54.68
C PHE A 787 34.51 -51.09 -53.69
N TYR A 788 33.83 -50.46 -52.73
CA TYR A 788 34.48 -49.69 -51.67
C TYR A 788 35.30 -50.58 -50.71
N TRP A 789 36.27 -50.01 -49.98
CA TRP A 789 37.18 -50.72 -49.06
C TRP A 789 36.52 -51.65 -48.02
N PHE A 790 35.24 -51.47 -47.70
CA PHE A 790 34.48 -52.29 -46.77
C PHE A 790 33.71 -53.45 -47.45
N GLN A 791 33.66 -53.46 -48.78
CA GLN A 791 33.02 -54.49 -49.62
C GLN A 791 34.05 -55.44 -50.24
N ASP A 792 35.22 -54.92 -50.60
CA ASP A 792 36.30 -55.68 -51.22
C ASP A 792 37.25 -56.35 -50.19
N CYS A 793 37.86 -57.47 -50.57
CA CYS A 793 38.87 -58.17 -49.78
C CYS A 793 40.31 -57.68 -50.03
N ASN A 794 40.60 -56.90 -51.09
CA ASN A 794 41.92 -56.31 -51.33
C ASN A 794 41.91 -54.99 -52.14
N ASP A 795 41.27 -53.95 -51.58
CA ASP A 795 41.12 -52.58 -52.11
C ASP A 795 42.48 -51.92 -52.43
N SER A 796 43.07 -52.30 -53.58
CA SER A 796 44.40 -51.94 -54.11
C SER A 796 44.81 -52.78 -55.34
N GLU A 797 44.15 -53.91 -55.64
CA GLU A 797 44.31 -54.66 -56.89
C GLU A 797 42.97 -55.06 -57.56
N GLU A 798 42.50 -54.28 -58.54
CA GLU A 798 41.41 -54.39 -59.57
C GLU A 798 41.10 -55.79 -60.19
N ARG A 799 41.77 -56.85 -59.74
CA ARG A 799 41.60 -58.26 -60.16
C ARG A 799 41.35 -59.21 -58.99
N ILE A 800 41.26 -58.70 -57.76
CA ILE A 800 40.92 -59.43 -56.55
C ILE A 800 39.70 -58.72 -55.95
N SER A 801 38.49 -59.13 -56.34
CA SER A 801 37.24 -58.51 -55.88
C SER A 801 36.03 -59.45 -56.07
N PRO A 802 34.87 -59.21 -55.41
CA PRO A 802 33.78 -60.19 -55.31
C PRO A 802 33.15 -60.71 -56.62
N ASP A 803 33.32 -59.99 -57.73
CA ASP A 803 32.79 -60.35 -59.07
C ASP A 803 33.89 -60.82 -60.05
N ALA A 804 35.14 -61.00 -59.59
CA ALA A 804 36.28 -61.40 -60.41
C ALA A 804 36.21 -62.85 -60.94
N SER A 805 37.23 -63.27 -61.68
CA SER A 805 37.30 -64.61 -62.29
C SER A 805 38.65 -65.28 -62.05
N GLU A 806 38.61 -66.50 -61.50
CA GLU A 806 39.78 -67.29 -61.13
C GLU A 806 40.80 -67.53 -62.25
N GLN A 807 42.06 -67.48 -61.88
CA GLN A 807 43.22 -67.82 -62.70
C GLN A 807 44.09 -68.83 -61.95
N LEU A 808 44.79 -69.69 -62.69
CA LEU A 808 45.68 -70.72 -62.13
C LEU A 808 47.03 -70.10 -61.69
N ASP A 809 47.01 -69.32 -60.61
CA ASP A 809 48.20 -68.62 -60.07
C ASP A 809 48.41 -68.76 -58.55
N GLY A 810 47.47 -69.39 -57.82
CA GLY A 810 47.55 -69.65 -56.38
C GLY A 810 46.98 -68.54 -55.48
N ILE A 811 46.15 -67.65 -56.02
CA ILE A 811 45.40 -66.59 -55.32
C ILE A 811 43.89 -66.88 -55.40
N ASP A 812 43.12 -66.46 -54.40
CA ASP A 812 41.64 -66.35 -54.45
C ASP A 812 41.34 -65.02 -55.16
N ASN A 813 40.91 -65.05 -56.42
CA ASN A 813 40.62 -63.81 -57.16
C ASN A 813 39.22 -63.28 -56.84
N ASN A 814 38.24 -64.13 -56.56
CA ASN A 814 36.83 -63.71 -56.36
C ASN A 814 36.39 -63.56 -54.89
N CYS A 815 37.34 -63.47 -53.96
CA CYS A 815 37.12 -63.29 -52.51
C CYS A 815 36.18 -64.35 -51.87
N ASN A 816 36.17 -65.60 -52.36
CA ASN A 816 35.21 -66.63 -51.93
C ASN A 816 35.73 -67.64 -50.89
N GLU A 817 37.00 -67.50 -50.46
CA GLU A 817 37.78 -68.40 -49.60
C GLU A 817 38.27 -69.72 -50.28
N ILE A 818 38.23 -69.82 -51.61
CA ILE A 818 38.77 -70.93 -52.42
C ILE A 818 39.81 -70.39 -53.42
N ILE A 819 40.72 -71.26 -53.90
CA ILE A 819 41.87 -70.90 -54.73
C ILE A 819 41.97 -71.89 -55.90
N ASP A 820 42.26 -71.39 -57.11
CA ASP A 820 42.51 -72.17 -58.34
C ASP A 820 41.33 -73.10 -58.76
N GLU A 821 40.06 -72.82 -58.44
CA GLU A 821 38.98 -73.73 -58.83
C GLU A 821 38.73 -73.81 -60.35
N GLY A 822 38.50 -75.04 -60.84
CA GLY A 822 38.09 -75.33 -62.22
C GLY A 822 39.18 -75.95 -63.11
N PHE A 823 40.46 -75.76 -62.79
CA PHE A 823 41.58 -76.19 -63.66
C PHE A 823 41.95 -77.69 -63.55
N ALA A 824 41.45 -78.41 -62.55
CA ALA A 824 41.88 -79.78 -62.23
C ALA A 824 41.40 -80.90 -63.19
N GLU A 825 40.52 -80.60 -64.15
CA GLU A 825 40.17 -81.49 -65.28
C GLU A 825 40.26 -80.75 -66.64
N LEU A 826 40.99 -79.63 -66.69
CA LEU A 826 41.28 -78.91 -67.94
C LEU A 826 42.55 -79.51 -68.58
N ASP A 827 42.54 -79.65 -69.90
CA ASP A 827 43.65 -80.07 -70.76
C ASP A 827 43.60 -79.13 -71.97
N SER A 828 44.45 -78.10 -71.96
CA SER A 828 44.37 -76.94 -72.84
C SER A 828 45.07 -77.13 -74.19
N ASP A 829 46.07 -78.01 -74.31
CA ASP A 829 46.79 -78.27 -75.57
C ASP A 829 46.62 -79.71 -76.13
N ASN A 830 45.92 -80.58 -75.38
CA ASN A 830 45.37 -81.88 -75.79
C ASN A 830 46.44 -82.95 -76.04
N ASP A 831 47.48 -82.96 -75.20
CA ASP A 831 48.54 -83.98 -75.18
C ASP A 831 48.18 -85.25 -74.37
N GLY A 832 47.30 -85.11 -73.37
CA GLY A 832 46.87 -86.16 -72.43
C GLY A 832 47.24 -85.94 -70.95
N LEU A 833 47.91 -84.84 -70.60
CA LEU A 833 48.06 -84.31 -69.24
C LEU A 833 46.99 -83.23 -68.98
N SER A 834 46.77 -82.88 -67.71
CA SER A 834 45.90 -81.76 -67.33
C SER A 834 46.72 -80.52 -66.94
N ASP A 835 46.21 -79.32 -67.21
CA ASP A 835 46.83 -78.03 -66.89
C ASP A 835 47.36 -77.99 -65.45
N TYR A 836 46.59 -78.56 -64.51
CA TYR A 836 46.97 -78.70 -63.11
C TYR A 836 48.11 -79.70 -62.89
N GLU A 837 48.08 -80.88 -63.52
CA GLU A 837 49.18 -81.86 -63.44
C GLU A 837 50.46 -81.34 -64.08
N GLU A 838 50.38 -80.60 -65.17
CA GLU A 838 51.55 -79.96 -65.78
C GLU A 838 52.12 -78.88 -64.87
N TYR A 839 51.29 -77.89 -64.51
CA TYR A 839 51.71 -76.77 -63.68
C TYR A 839 52.22 -77.22 -62.31
N TYR A 840 51.57 -78.18 -61.65
CA TYR A 840 51.93 -78.62 -60.29
C TYR A 840 52.85 -79.84 -60.22
N LEU A 841 52.70 -80.87 -61.07
CA LEU A 841 53.38 -82.16 -60.95
C LEU A 841 54.55 -82.36 -61.93
N TYR A 842 54.35 -82.18 -63.24
CA TYR A 842 55.35 -82.53 -64.27
C TYR A 842 56.27 -81.38 -64.70
N LYS A 843 55.82 -80.12 -64.59
CA LYS A 843 56.56 -78.88 -64.95
C LYS A 843 56.86 -78.71 -66.45
N THR A 844 56.06 -79.38 -67.27
CA THR A 844 55.80 -79.05 -68.69
C THR A 844 54.96 -77.76 -68.78
N ASN A 845 54.63 -77.32 -69.99
CA ASN A 845 53.82 -76.13 -70.22
C ASN A 845 52.50 -76.46 -70.91
N HIS A 846 51.40 -76.36 -70.15
CA HIS A 846 49.97 -76.53 -70.47
C HIS A 846 49.37 -75.80 -71.70
N LEU A 847 50.19 -75.24 -72.58
CA LEU A 847 49.80 -74.51 -73.79
C LEU A 847 50.72 -74.83 -74.98
N ASP A 848 51.56 -75.87 -74.88
CA ASP A 848 52.70 -76.15 -75.76
C ASP A 848 53.15 -77.63 -75.64
N ASN A 849 52.24 -78.54 -76.04
CA ASN A 849 52.27 -80.03 -76.01
C ASN A 849 53.52 -80.82 -76.46
N ASP A 850 54.63 -80.14 -76.71
CA ASP A 850 55.96 -80.66 -77.08
C ASP A 850 56.96 -79.68 -76.44
N SER A 851 57.23 -79.80 -75.13
CA SER A 851 57.98 -78.80 -74.35
C SER A 851 59.43 -78.65 -74.83
N ASP A 852 60.08 -79.75 -75.23
CA ASP A 852 61.51 -79.74 -75.63
C ASP A 852 61.77 -79.57 -77.13
N LYS A 853 60.77 -79.88 -77.97
CA LYS A 853 60.69 -79.59 -79.41
C LYS A 853 61.46 -80.59 -80.29
N ASP A 854 61.49 -81.86 -79.89
CA ASP A 854 61.90 -83.01 -80.70
C ASP A 854 60.80 -83.58 -81.62
N THR A 855 59.54 -83.16 -81.44
CA THR A 855 58.30 -83.58 -82.14
C THR A 855 57.58 -84.83 -81.65
N LEU A 856 58.01 -85.42 -80.53
CA LEU A 856 57.14 -86.18 -79.64
C LEU A 856 56.20 -85.22 -78.88
N LEU A 857 55.28 -85.75 -78.07
CA LEU A 857 54.39 -84.93 -77.23
C LEU A 857 54.59 -85.35 -75.77
N ASP A 858 54.60 -84.41 -74.84
CA ASP A 858 55.04 -84.64 -73.45
C ASP A 858 54.25 -85.77 -72.78
N GLY A 859 52.93 -85.74 -72.88
CA GLY A 859 52.00 -86.76 -72.41
C GLY A 859 52.17 -88.10 -73.10
N LYS A 860 52.64 -88.15 -74.35
CA LYS A 860 53.04 -89.42 -75.00
C LYS A 860 54.39 -89.93 -74.52
N GLU A 861 55.34 -89.07 -74.21
CA GLU A 861 56.59 -89.50 -73.59
C GLU A 861 56.33 -90.06 -72.19
N VAL A 862 55.59 -89.32 -71.35
CA VAL A 862 55.18 -89.75 -70.02
C VAL A 862 54.31 -91.02 -70.05
N TYR A 863 53.30 -91.12 -70.92
CA TYR A 863 52.35 -92.25 -70.92
C TYR A 863 52.69 -93.41 -71.85
N VAL A 864 53.37 -93.20 -72.99
CA VAL A 864 53.65 -94.24 -74.00
C VAL A 864 55.13 -94.64 -74.01
N PHE A 865 56.05 -93.73 -74.36
CA PHE A 865 57.46 -94.07 -74.64
C PHE A 865 58.31 -94.29 -73.38
N LYS A 866 57.97 -93.64 -72.26
CA LYS A 866 58.69 -93.66 -70.97
C LYS A 866 60.07 -92.98 -70.99
N SER A 867 60.24 -92.05 -71.92
CA SER A 867 61.24 -90.98 -71.92
C SER A 867 60.88 -89.87 -70.91
N ASP A 868 61.68 -88.80 -70.88
CA ASP A 868 61.56 -87.64 -69.99
C ASP A 868 61.21 -86.43 -70.89
N PRO A 869 60.02 -85.81 -70.78
CA PRO A 869 59.44 -84.85 -71.77
C PRO A 869 60.12 -83.47 -71.80
N LEU A 870 61.41 -83.43 -71.45
CA LEU A 870 62.26 -82.26 -71.33
C LEU A 870 63.67 -82.56 -71.90
N VAL A 871 63.84 -83.66 -72.64
CA VAL A 871 65.11 -84.23 -73.12
C VAL A 871 65.00 -84.90 -74.51
N ALA A 872 65.06 -84.06 -75.55
CA ALA A 872 64.98 -84.41 -76.97
C ALA A 872 65.78 -85.64 -77.45
N ASN A 873 65.13 -86.47 -78.26
CA ASN A 873 65.60 -87.71 -78.90
C ASN A 873 65.81 -87.51 -80.42
N PHE A 874 66.61 -88.35 -81.11
CA PHE A 874 66.95 -88.12 -82.53
C PHE A 874 67.06 -89.37 -83.42
N ASP A 875 66.68 -89.22 -84.70
CA ASP A 875 67.04 -90.09 -85.84
C ASP A 875 68.12 -89.36 -86.67
N ASN A 876 69.34 -89.90 -86.77
CA ASN A 876 70.48 -89.27 -87.45
C ASN A 876 70.74 -89.79 -88.88
N ASP A 877 70.40 -91.04 -89.20
CA ASP A 877 70.64 -91.60 -90.54
C ASP A 877 69.42 -91.64 -91.48
N THR A 878 68.24 -91.34 -90.92
CA THR A 878 66.96 -91.07 -91.57
C THR A 878 66.19 -92.27 -92.14
N ASP A 879 66.22 -93.41 -91.46
CA ASP A 879 65.31 -94.54 -91.71
C ASP A 879 64.02 -94.56 -90.89
N ALA A 880 63.85 -93.59 -89.96
CA ALA A 880 62.70 -93.35 -89.09
C ALA A 880 62.60 -94.16 -87.79
N TYR A 881 63.70 -94.72 -87.29
CA TYR A 881 63.85 -95.11 -85.88
C TYR A 881 64.76 -94.11 -85.13
N PHE A 882 64.43 -93.83 -83.86
CA PHE A 882 65.19 -92.90 -83.02
C PHE A 882 66.31 -93.62 -82.24
N ASP A 883 67.28 -92.87 -81.71
CA ASP A 883 68.51 -93.35 -81.07
C ASP A 883 68.32 -94.20 -79.79
N PHE A 884 67.10 -94.29 -79.27
CA PHE A 884 66.70 -95.21 -78.20
C PHE A 884 66.02 -96.50 -78.69
N GLU A 885 65.62 -96.57 -79.96
CA GLU A 885 65.02 -97.75 -80.60
C GLU A 885 66.00 -98.50 -81.50
N ASP A 886 66.84 -97.79 -82.26
CA ASP A 886 67.82 -98.39 -83.17
C ASP A 886 69.14 -98.79 -82.48
N CYS A 887 69.77 -99.86 -82.99
CA CYS A 887 71.03 -100.38 -82.50
C CYS A 887 72.29 -99.77 -83.17
N ASN A 888 72.18 -99.00 -84.27
CA ASN A 888 73.33 -98.39 -84.95
C ASN A 888 73.01 -97.13 -85.80
N ASP A 889 72.41 -96.11 -85.19
CA ASP A 889 71.95 -94.82 -85.77
C ASP A 889 73.05 -94.02 -86.49
N SER A 890 73.40 -94.49 -87.69
CA SER A 890 74.51 -94.08 -88.56
C SER A 890 74.63 -94.95 -89.83
N ASN A 891 73.80 -95.98 -90.01
CA ASN A 891 73.75 -96.90 -91.14
C ASN A 891 72.32 -97.43 -91.41
N SER A 892 71.52 -96.67 -92.18
CA SER A 892 70.13 -96.93 -92.64
C SER A 892 69.86 -98.21 -93.46
N GLU A 893 70.69 -99.23 -93.35
CA GLU A 893 70.38 -100.61 -93.76
C GLU A 893 70.21 -101.56 -92.56
N VAL A 894 70.47 -101.09 -91.33
CA VAL A 894 70.39 -101.83 -90.05
C VAL A 894 69.42 -101.08 -89.13
N TYR A 895 68.25 -101.65 -88.82
CA TYR A 895 67.24 -101.06 -87.94
C TYR A 895 66.19 -102.07 -87.48
N PRO A 896 65.46 -101.81 -86.36
CA PRO A 896 64.46 -102.75 -85.83
C PRO A 896 63.46 -103.26 -86.87
N ASN A 897 63.34 -104.59 -86.99
CA ASN A 897 62.38 -105.29 -87.88
C ASN A 897 62.69 -105.26 -89.40
N GLN A 898 63.93 -105.05 -89.84
CA GLN A 898 64.38 -105.29 -91.23
C GLN A 898 64.02 -106.70 -91.76
N GLU A 899 64.04 -106.89 -93.10
CA GLU A 899 64.05 -108.23 -93.70
C GLU A 899 65.48 -108.75 -93.82
N GLU A 900 66.02 -109.24 -92.70
CA GLU A 900 67.36 -109.85 -92.47
C GLU A 900 68.07 -110.37 -93.75
N ILE A 901 69.15 -109.68 -94.14
CA ILE A 901 69.80 -109.84 -95.44
C ILE A 901 71.13 -110.57 -95.25
N TRP A 902 71.20 -111.85 -95.61
CA TRP A 902 72.37 -112.72 -95.35
C TRP A 902 73.75 -112.08 -95.68
N ASN A 903 74.36 -111.43 -94.69
CA ASN A 903 75.56 -110.60 -94.85
C ASN A 903 76.55 -110.71 -93.66
N GLN A 904 76.11 -111.25 -92.52
CA GLN A 904 76.79 -111.30 -91.20
C GLN A 904 76.80 -109.99 -90.38
N ILE A 905 75.80 -109.14 -90.56
CA ILE A 905 75.41 -108.07 -89.63
C ILE A 905 74.06 -108.49 -89.00
N ASP A 906 73.79 -107.98 -87.81
CA ASP A 906 72.49 -108.01 -87.14
C ASP A 906 71.64 -106.91 -87.82
N ASP A 907 70.94 -107.25 -88.90
CA ASP A 907 70.26 -106.27 -89.77
C ASP A 907 68.95 -105.74 -89.14
N ASP A 908 68.24 -106.56 -88.35
CA ASP A 908 66.96 -106.22 -87.73
C ASP A 908 67.01 -105.92 -86.22
N CYS A 909 68.22 -105.74 -85.67
CA CYS A 909 68.55 -105.36 -84.28
C CYS A 909 68.03 -106.33 -83.20
N ASP A 910 67.76 -107.60 -83.52
CA ASP A 910 67.20 -108.59 -82.58
C ASP A 910 68.26 -109.46 -81.84
N MET A 911 69.54 -109.24 -82.15
CA MET A 911 70.74 -109.79 -81.48
C MET A 911 71.17 -111.22 -81.82
N MET A 912 70.65 -111.86 -82.87
CA MET A 912 71.46 -112.85 -83.61
C MET A 912 71.84 -112.29 -85.00
N ILE A 913 72.12 -113.15 -85.98
CA ILE A 913 72.73 -112.78 -87.26
C ILE A 913 72.33 -113.81 -88.33
N ASP A 914 71.82 -113.34 -89.46
CA ASP A 914 71.18 -114.09 -90.54
C ASP A 914 69.90 -114.88 -90.07
N GLU A 915 68.91 -114.26 -89.35
CA GLU A 915 67.81 -114.89 -88.53
C GLU A 915 66.23 -114.74 -88.80
N ASN A 916 65.44 -113.89 -88.06
CA ASN A 916 64.04 -113.86 -87.39
C ASN A 916 62.59 -113.26 -87.90
N LEU A 917 61.88 -112.23 -87.18
CA LEU A 917 60.58 -111.23 -87.32
C LEU A 917 59.17 -111.18 -86.36
N THR A 918 58.09 -110.26 -85.99
CA THR A 918 57.51 -108.75 -85.73
C THR A 918 55.92 -108.43 -85.15
N GLU A 919 55.33 -107.25 -84.52
CA GLU A 919 53.82 -106.84 -83.98
C GLU A 919 53.23 -105.28 -83.50
N PRO A 920 51.90 -104.85 -83.09
CA PRO A 920 51.17 -103.42 -82.80
C PRO A 920 50.10 -102.89 -81.56
N LEU A 921 49.19 -101.76 -81.56
CA LEU A 921 48.60 -100.72 -80.42
C LEU A 921 46.98 -100.21 -79.98
N PRO A 922 46.39 -98.92 -79.57
CA PRO A 922 45.32 -98.42 -78.43
C PRO A 922 43.98 -97.34 -78.48
N ASP A 923 43.24 -96.69 -77.40
CA ASP A 923 41.80 -95.88 -77.28
C ASP A 923 41.21 -94.88 -75.98
N PRO A 924 40.06 -93.96 -75.90
CA PRO A 924 39.55 -92.77 -74.87
C PRO A 924 38.00 -92.34 -74.22
N PRO A 925 37.57 -91.14 -73.46
CA PRO A 925 36.33 -90.75 -72.46
C PRO A 925 35.34 -89.33 -72.30
N PHE A 926 34.33 -88.97 -71.30
CA PHE A 926 33.40 -87.63 -70.97
C PHE A 926 32.29 -87.31 -69.68
N ILE A 927 31.47 -86.13 -69.40
CA ILE A 927 30.66 -85.49 -68.09
C ILE A 927 29.24 -84.50 -67.98
N LEU A 928 28.44 -84.06 -66.81
CA LEU A 928 27.36 -82.83 -66.43
C LEU A 928 26.09 -82.70 -65.24
N SER A 929 25.35 -81.55 -64.72
CA SER A 929 24.12 -81.34 -63.61
C SER A 929 23.11 -79.97 -63.22
N THR A 930 22.00 -79.79 -62.26
CA THR A 930 21.15 -78.49 -61.59
C THR A 930 19.64 -78.35 -60.72
N SER A 931 19.26 -77.29 -59.76
CA SER A 931 18.07 -76.35 -59.01
C SER A 931 16.45 -76.35 -58.34
N THR A 932 15.88 -75.41 -57.36
CA THR A 932 14.39 -74.69 -56.95
C THR A 932 13.42 -74.52 -55.51
N PRO A 933 12.40 -73.50 -55.12
CA PRO A 933 11.54 -73.08 -53.74
C PRO A 933 10.00 -72.28 -53.47
N LEU A 934 9.20 -72.02 -52.24
CA LEU A 934 7.87 -71.07 -51.82
C LEU A 934 6.81 -70.99 -50.41
N GLU A 935 5.96 -69.90 -49.92
CA GLU A 935 4.51 -69.63 -49.08
C GLU A 935 3.99 -68.68 -47.69
N THR A 936 2.64 -68.45 -47.15
CA THR A 936 1.88 -67.50 -46.02
C THR A 936 1.29 -67.95 -44.56
N LYS A 937 1.04 -67.10 -43.45
CA LYS A 937 -0.14 -67.03 -42.39
C LYS A 937 -0.02 -66.42 -40.90
N THR A 938 -1.20 -66.13 -40.26
CA THR A 938 -1.62 -65.69 -38.86
C THR A 938 -0.88 -66.09 -37.55
N ASN A 939 -0.75 -65.14 -36.59
CA ASN A 939 -1.47 -65.10 -35.28
C ASN A 939 -1.32 -63.74 -34.58
N GLY A 940 -2.41 -63.13 -34.10
CA GLY A 940 -2.47 -61.69 -33.78
C GLY A 940 -1.92 -61.29 -32.40
N ASN A 941 -0.59 -61.16 -32.27
CA ASN A 941 0.03 -60.61 -31.06
C ASN A 941 1.41 -59.95 -31.35
N GLY A 942 1.41 -58.63 -31.55
CA GLY A 942 2.57 -57.74 -31.43
C GLY A 942 3.32 -57.35 -32.71
N THR A 943 3.69 -56.05 -32.77
CA THR A 943 4.84 -55.43 -33.50
C THR A 943 4.86 -55.51 -35.04
N THR A 944 5.37 -54.52 -35.80
CA THR A 944 6.24 -53.35 -35.45
C THR A 944 5.82 -52.08 -36.23
N LEU A 945 6.47 -50.95 -35.96
CA LEU A 945 6.43 -49.67 -36.69
C LEU A 945 6.50 -49.82 -38.23
N SER A 946 5.84 -48.89 -38.94
CA SER A 946 6.55 -47.81 -39.66
C SER A 946 5.63 -46.60 -39.83
N VAL A 947 6.18 -45.39 -39.73
CA VAL A 947 5.47 -44.10 -39.92
C VAL A 947 5.33 -43.80 -41.42
N ASN A 948 4.43 -42.88 -41.78
CA ASN A 948 4.61 -42.01 -42.95
C ASN A 948 3.65 -40.81 -42.88
N PHE A 949 4.20 -39.60 -42.93
CA PHE A 949 3.49 -38.35 -43.22
C PHE A 949 4.37 -37.52 -44.15
N THR A 950 3.78 -36.90 -45.16
CA THR A 950 4.42 -35.86 -46.00
C THR A 950 3.35 -34.94 -46.60
N GLY A 951 3.70 -33.67 -46.78
CA GLY A 951 3.15 -32.81 -47.84
C GLY A 951 1.87 -32.03 -47.54
N ASP A 952 1.90 -30.74 -47.92
CA ASP A 952 0.78 -29.79 -47.83
C ASP A 952 -0.07 -29.73 -49.13
N GLU A 953 -1.17 -28.97 -49.06
CA GLU A 953 -2.13 -28.56 -50.10
C GLU A 953 -3.05 -29.62 -50.77
N SER A 954 -4.34 -29.48 -50.44
CA SER A 954 -5.53 -29.57 -51.32
C SER A 954 -6.48 -30.81 -51.30
N GLU A 955 -7.79 -30.49 -51.19
CA GLU A 955 -9.02 -31.31 -51.14
C GLU A 955 -8.99 -32.86 -51.18
N VAL A 956 -9.28 -33.45 -50.01
CA VAL A 956 -9.73 -34.84 -49.80
C VAL A 956 -10.89 -35.27 -50.71
N ARG A 957 -10.73 -36.37 -51.47
CA ARG A 957 -11.83 -37.07 -52.18
C ARG A 957 -11.64 -38.58 -52.30
N TRP A 958 -12.47 -39.37 -51.62
CA TRP A 958 -12.64 -40.80 -51.90
C TRP A 958 -14.11 -41.20 -51.80
N THR A 959 -14.49 -42.29 -52.47
CA THR A 959 -15.89 -42.73 -52.63
C THR A 959 -15.93 -44.17 -53.11
N ILE A 960 -16.82 -45.00 -52.58
CA ILE A 960 -17.51 -46.09 -53.31
C ILE A 960 -18.77 -46.49 -52.52
N ASP A 961 -19.92 -45.96 -52.95
CA ASP A 961 -20.98 -46.79 -53.53
C ASP A 961 -21.90 -45.90 -54.41
N ASN A 962 -21.31 -45.43 -55.52
CA ASN A 962 -21.95 -44.60 -56.56
C ASN A 962 -22.57 -43.25 -56.14
N THR A 963 -22.29 -42.74 -54.94
CA THR A 963 -22.57 -41.37 -54.50
C THR A 963 -21.28 -40.69 -54.07
N THR A 964 -20.94 -39.53 -54.63
CA THR A 964 -19.69 -38.82 -54.33
C THR A 964 -19.77 -38.08 -53.00
N TYR A 965 -18.85 -38.36 -52.08
CA TYR A 965 -18.76 -37.70 -50.78
C TYR A 965 -17.67 -36.63 -50.75
N TYR A 966 -17.96 -35.55 -50.04
CA TYR A 966 -17.05 -34.45 -49.71
C TYR A 966 -17.27 -34.18 -48.21
N GLY A 967 -16.39 -34.67 -47.32
CA GLY A 967 -16.63 -34.62 -45.88
C GLY A 967 -15.73 -35.56 -45.06
N LYS A 968 -15.82 -35.44 -43.72
CA LYS A 968 -14.92 -36.07 -42.75
C LYS A 968 -15.43 -37.43 -42.21
N THR A 969 -14.47 -38.31 -41.87
CA THR A 969 -14.55 -39.45 -40.91
C THR A 969 -15.30 -40.74 -41.30
N VAL A 970 -14.67 -41.89 -41.00
CA VAL A 970 -15.26 -43.25 -40.87
C VAL A 970 -14.55 -43.97 -39.70
N THR A 971 -15.24 -44.84 -38.96
CA THR A 971 -14.73 -45.47 -37.71
C THR A 971 -14.97 -46.98 -37.67
N ILE A 972 -13.98 -47.77 -37.22
CA ILE A 972 -14.13 -49.15 -36.73
C ILE A 972 -13.14 -49.35 -35.56
N ASN A 973 -13.57 -49.92 -34.43
CA ASN A 973 -12.77 -50.08 -33.21
C ASN A 973 -11.95 -51.39 -33.17
N PHE A 974 -10.78 -51.33 -32.53
CA PHE A 974 -10.33 -52.26 -31.47
C PHE A 974 -9.48 -51.46 -30.46
N ASP A 975 -9.44 -51.90 -29.19
CA ASP A 975 -8.90 -51.10 -28.07
C ASP A 975 -7.45 -51.48 -27.73
N GLU A 976 -6.53 -50.50 -27.61
CA GLU A 976 -5.07 -50.76 -27.58
C GLU A 976 -4.27 -50.09 -26.44
N VAL A 977 -3.34 -50.89 -25.87
CA VAL A 977 -1.92 -50.62 -25.48
C VAL A 977 -1.57 -49.36 -24.61
N LYS A 978 -0.31 -49.23 -24.19
CA LYS A 978 0.22 -48.32 -23.14
C LYS A 978 1.47 -47.54 -23.61
N VAL A 979 1.82 -46.48 -22.85
CA VAL A 979 3.17 -45.97 -22.44
C VAL A 979 3.41 -44.46 -22.72
N SER A 980 4.11 -43.80 -21.77
CA SER A 980 4.72 -42.44 -21.72
C SER A 980 4.13 -41.25 -22.52
N SER A 981 3.54 -40.31 -21.77
CA SER A 981 3.66 -38.83 -21.83
C SER A 981 3.81 -38.09 -23.19
N TRP A 982 2.77 -37.32 -23.53
CA TRP A 982 2.65 -36.27 -24.57
C TRP A 982 1.61 -35.22 -24.08
N VAL A 983 1.27 -34.17 -24.86
CA VAL A 983 0.33 -33.07 -24.45
C VAL A 983 -1.15 -33.30 -24.88
N VAL A 984 -1.99 -32.46 -25.51
CA VAL A 984 -1.92 -31.17 -26.25
C VAL A 984 -3.25 -30.38 -26.08
N CYS A 985 -3.25 -29.07 -26.36
CA CYS A 985 -4.35 -28.08 -26.21
C CYS A 985 -5.64 -28.35 -27.04
N VAL A 986 -6.86 -28.06 -26.50
CA VAL A 986 -7.77 -26.89 -26.76
C VAL A 986 -8.33 -26.80 -28.21
N GLU A 987 -9.65 -26.81 -28.46
CA GLU A 987 -10.43 -25.57 -28.69
C GLU A 987 -11.99 -25.68 -28.62
N ASN A 988 -12.58 -24.71 -27.89
CA ASN A 988 -13.75 -23.87 -28.19
C ASN A 988 -15.18 -24.36 -28.59
N ARG A 989 -16.16 -23.59 -28.07
CA ARG A 989 -17.60 -23.52 -28.40
C ARG A 989 -18.45 -24.81 -28.27
N GLY A 990 -18.74 -25.19 -27.03
CA GLY A 990 -20.08 -25.73 -26.69
C GLY A 990 -20.23 -27.26 -26.67
N GLY A 991 -19.16 -28.01 -26.42
CA GLY A 991 -19.23 -29.44 -26.14
C GLY A 991 -17.86 -30.00 -25.76
N SER A 992 -17.84 -31.05 -24.92
CA SER A 992 -16.63 -31.70 -24.34
C SER A 992 -15.67 -30.76 -23.58
N ALA A 993 -15.43 -30.89 -22.27
CA ALA A 993 -15.81 -31.95 -21.33
C ALA A 993 -15.38 -33.35 -21.78
N CYS A 994 -14.06 -33.61 -21.83
CA CYS A 994 -13.49 -34.95 -21.91
C CYS A 994 -13.63 -35.66 -20.55
N THR A 995 -14.87 -35.92 -20.14
CA THR A 995 -15.19 -36.69 -18.95
C THR A 995 -14.71 -38.13 -19.12
N GLN A 996 -14.09 -38.65 -18.06
CA GLN A 996 -13.71 -40.04 -17.84
C GLN A 996 -14.59 -41.10 -18.53
N GLY A 997 -13.95 -42.05 -19.20
CA GLY A 997 -14.57 -43.34 -19.54
C GLY A 997 -13.56 -44.32 -20.16
N GLU A 998 -13.83 -45.62 -20.24
CA GLU A 998 -14.87 -46.49 -19.65
C GLU A 998 -14.40 -47.95 -19.94
N ILE A 999 -14.82 -49.07 -19.34
CA ILE A 999 -15.86 -49.45 -18.38
C ILE A 999 -15.33 -50.75 -17.66
N SER A 1000 -15.84 -51.28 -16.54
CA SER A 1000 -17.15 -51.93 -16.47
C SER A 1000 -17.67 -52.16 -15.04
N VAL A 1001 -18.85 -51.59 -14.80
CA VAL A 1001 -20.00 -52.06 -13.98
C VAL A 1001 -19.82 -53.12 -12.89
N SER A 1002 -20.48 -52.86 -11.75
CA SER A 1002 -21.70 -53.57 -11.25
C SER A 1002 -21.78 -53.42 -9.70
N GLU A 1003 -22.92 -53.33 -9.00
CA GLU A 1003 -24.38 -53.49 -9.23
C GLU A 1003 -25.15 -52.46 -8.36
N ASP A 1004 -26.39 -52.00 -8.61
CA ASP A 1004 -27.17 -51.90 -9.86
C ASP A 1004 -28.45 -51.02 -9.69
N CYS A 1005 -29.06 -50.65 -10.82
CA CYS A 1005 -30.49 -50.41 -11.08
C CYS A 1005 -31.40 -49.55 -10.15
N VAL A 1006 -31.73 -48.35 -10.66
CA VAL A 1006 -33.10 -47.98 -11.12
C VAL A 1006 -34.27 -48.08 -10.13
N SER A 1007 -34.80 -46.92 -9.69
CA SER A 1007 -35.95 -46.29 -10.40
C SER A 1007 -36.40 -44.96 -9.78
N CYS A 1008 -36.65 -43.95 -10.63
CA CYS A 1008 -37.74 -43.01 -10.39
C CYS A 1008 -39.02 -43.64 -10.93
N PRO A 1009 -40.12 -43.56 -10.16
CA PRO A 1009 -41.37 -43.14 -10.78
C PRO A 1009 -42.13 -42.09 -9.96
N GLU A 1010 -42.41 -40.98 -10.62
CA GLU A 1010 -43.71 -40.29 -10.65
C GLU A 1010 -44.53 -40.15 -9.35
N GLY A 1011 -44.64 -38.89 -8.89
CA GLY A 1011 -45.91 -38.18 -9.03
C GLY A 1011 -47.07 -38.49 -8.06
N ASN A 1012 -47.42 -37.46 -7.30
CA ASN A 1012 -48.74 -37.16 -6.73
C ASN A 1012 -49.20 -37.93 -5.46
N GLN A 1013 -49.99 -37.19 -4.66
CA GLN A 1013 -50.85 -37.59 -3.53
C GLN A 1013 -50.19 -37.91 -2.17
N ASP A 1014 -50.69 -37.20 -1.15
CA ASP A 1014 -51.44 -37.69 0.04
C ASP A 1014 -51.01 -39.05 0.66
N ASP A 1015 -50.89 -39.24 1.99
CA ASP A 1015 -51.57 -38.57 3.11
C ASP A 1015 -50.89 -38.95 4.47
N LEU A 1016 -51.31 -38.29 5.56
CA LEU A 1016 -51.19 -38.66 6.99
C LEU A 1016 -49.83 -38.70 7.72
N ARG A 1017 -49.66 -37.72 8.63
CA ARG A 1017 -49.43 -37.85 10.11
C ARG A 1017 -48.47 -38.96 10.58
N GLY A 1018 -47.32 -38.62 11.20
CA GLY A 1018 -47.22 -38.08 12.58
C GLY A 1018 -46.42 -39.09 13.44
N GLN A 1019 -45.87 -38.83 14.63
CA GLN A 1019 -45.93 -37.79 15.67
C GLN A 1019 -44.59 -37.88 16.47
N ASP A 1020 -44.08 -36.94 17.28
CA ASP A 1020 -44.41 -35.57 17.73
C ASP A 1020 -43.15 -35.03 18.45
N ALA A 1021 -42.92 -33.73 18.66
CA ALA A 1021 -43.48 -32.52 18.08
C ALA A 1021 -42.64 -31.29 18.53
N ASN A 1022 -42.71 -30.23 17.72
CA ASN A 1022 -42.70 -28.79 18.05
C ASN A 1022 -41.75 -28.24 19.13
N SER A 1023 -41.02 -27.15 18.88
CA SER A 1023 -40.97 -26.29 17.67
C SER A 1023 -39.70 -25.47 17.67
#